data_AF-A0A9D6GRT1-F1
#
_entry.id   AF-A0A9D6GRT1-F1
#
_cell.length_a   1.000
_cell.length_b   1.000
_cell.length_c   1.000
_cell.angle_alpha   90.00
_cell.angle_beta   90.00
_cell.angle_gamma   90.00
#
_symmetry.space_group_name_H-M   'P 1'
#
loop_
_entity.id
_entity.type
_entity.pdbx_description
1 polymer ?
#
loop_
_entity_poly.entity_id
_entity_poly.type
_entity_poly.pdbx_seq_one_letter_code
_entity_poly.pdbx_strand_id
1 'polypeptide(L)'
;MNFVFAFIFLIFAWSPTILAWNLLGYRPAWLQDAWSEVARMGQQIRDSVREVKPLSLGSAWVPLTRIGDDYIAQMIQRDQRIQELRQKIHRLRQIDKASEASAAEEELLRLIELGALPEKRSKAGALKIGLELKDTTPGELSLPASKAKDSVPGLRLVPGTGGPPPQPNPLPADVRNDLPDPGIPWGISGRVFRNKTLVPNGTYFKAEILPTDPEWRFIWRCFYHDKPTKWGLSRVYCVHDRDQTNVFEANIALLEKDATAFKPTWDVEPRADQRAVAIERWKQAVAPFSPFHTVESDGRPRTFKNTKVLPLWHGSDSQKCHGIANSGFKFSGKLALEGQASFDTDDGYFGSGIYFTNSARYAGDIYSRGDLMMAWVSMTEPFPIVGDPSQLDMALLSCEGAYKHYNAHYIPVFPMEDNFDCAEYYPCLAGQMPVCDELVIFQRSQALPRYWIELQVEHPAMARPSQAPAFVEDLIPVLMQVLQQQEVDADKRLRNVLNRHLERLLKQARDDDLEEDQLEMHGQLAQLFNAQDKMDKSVRQALIGASSSLAGVPVQASQVAASVTRAHASVGFFSQLLKGAVSFISVQNSLIRTQAMRSDPFKKVSDWYQGPRDAQEVPVLEWERTPCREITLREAQVYATRSSSAEWRLPTVWELEALYQQRDVLGVLYQQGVDHEQEWYWSSTEISGYPERSWVINLDSGRVAYGTVSAANSLRCVRLRMETDD
;
A
#
# COMPACT_ATOMS: atom_id res chain seq x y z
N MET A 1 -35.55 19.16 15.36
CA MET A 1 -34.25 18.44 15.27
C MET A 1 -33.41 18.88 14.07
N ASN A 2 -33.90 18.84 12.83
CA ASN A 2 -33.07 19.16 11.65
C ASN A 2 -32.49 20.58 11.64
N PHE A 3 -33.20 21.56 12.18
CA PHE A 3 -32.70 22.94 12.32
C PHE A 3 -31.56 23.06 13.35
N VAL A 4 -31.60 22.27 14.42
CA VAL A 4 -30.56 22.24 15.47
C VAL A 4 -29.28 21.58 14.93
N PHE A 5 -29.42 20.52 14.15
CA PHE A 5 -28.28 19.87 13.49
C PHE A 5 -27.63 20.77 12.43
N ALA A 6 -28.41 21.47 11.62
CA ALA A 6 -27.88 22.44 10.65
C ALA A 6 -27.15 23.61 11.33
N PHE A 7 -27.64 24.06 12.48
CA PHE A 7 -27.05 25.15 13.25
C PHE A 7 -25.73 24.74 13.95
N ILE A 8 -25.67 23.53 14.52
CA ILE A 8 -24.44 22.96 15.09
C ILE A 8 -23.38 22.81 13.98
N PHE A 9 -23.78 22.36 12.78
CA PHE A 9 -22.89 22.23 11.63
C PHE A 9 -22.29 23.57 11.19
N LEU A 10 -23.08 24.65 11.23
CA LEU A 10 -22.63 26.01 10.93
C LEU A 10 -21.63 26.55 11.97
N ILE A 11 -21.81 26.25 13.25
CA ILE A 11 -20.85 26.63 14.31
C ILE A 11 -19.50 25.93 14.13
N PHE A 12 -19.51 24.63 13.79
CA PHE A 12 -18.28 23.87 13.55
C PHE A 12 -17.57 24.30 12.25
N ALA A 13 -18.32 24.67 11.21
CA ALA A 13 -17.75 25.11 9.94
C ALA A 13 -16.99 26.45 10.03
N TRP A 14 -17.34 27.31 11.00
CA TRP A 14 -16.72 28.64 11.18
C TRP A 14 -15.68 28.69 12.31
N SER A 15 -15.54 27.61 13.08
CA SER A 15 -14.57 27.45 14.18
C SER A 15 -13.14 27.85 13.81
N PRO A 16 -12.56 27.46 12.65
CA PRO A 16 -11.17 27.78 12.32
C PRO A 16 -10.93 29.28 12.09
N THR A 17 -11.89 29.96 11.45
CA THR A 17 -11.81 31.40 11.14
C THR A 17 -11.97 32.24 12.42
N ILE A 18 -12.82 31.80 13.33
CA ILE A 18 -13.01 32.43 14.65
C ILE A 18 -11.78 32.21 15.54
N LEU A 19 -11.11 31.06 15.44
CA LEU A 19 -9.85 30.80 16.13
C LEU A 19 -8.72 31.70 15.60
N ALA A 20 -8.63 31.87 14.28
CA ALA A 20 -7.66 32.75 13.63
C ALA A 20 -7.83 34.23 14.02
N TRP A 21 -9.07 34.72 14.12
CA TRP A 21 -9.33 36.10 14.57
C TRP A 21 -9.03 36.33 16.06
N ASN A 22 -9.25 35.32 16.92
CA ASN A 22 -8.86 35.40 18.32
C ASN A 22 -7.33 35.34 18.52
N LEU A 23 -6.59 34.60 17.69
CA LEU A 23 -5.13 34.59 17.69
C LEU A 23 -4.52 35.92 17.25
N LEU A 24 -5.23 36.68 16.40
CA LEU A 24 -4.82 38.00 15.92
C LEU A 24 -5.34 39.17 16.78
N GLY A 25 -6.02 38.90 17.90
CA GLY A 25 -6.50 39.92 18.84
C GLY A 25 -7.61 40.84 18.30
N TYR A 26 -8.28 40.46 17.20
CA TYR A 26 -9.31 41.27 16.57
C TYR A 26 -10.70 40.74 16.94
N ARG A 27 -11.51 41.53 17.67
CA ARG A 27 -12.92 41.21 17.95
C ARG A 27 -13.83 42.32 17.43
N PRO A 28 -14.49 42.13 16.29
CA PRO A 28 -15.51 43.05 15.84
C PRO A 28 -16.72 43.06 16.80
N ALA A 29 -17.30 44.22 17.07
CA ALA A 29 -18.46 44.38 17.96
C ALA A 29 -19.64 43.47 17.58
N TRP A 30 -19.87 43.26 16.27
CA TRP A 30 -20.94 42.39 15.78
C TRP A 30 -20.79 40.91 16.20
N LEU A 31 -19.56 40.45 16.46
CA LEU A 31 -19.31 39.08 16.92
C LEU A 31 -19.77 38.89 18.38
N GLN A 32 -19.69 39.96 19.19
CA GLN A 32 -20.15 39.97 20.58
C GLN A 32 -21.68 40.01 20.66
N ASP A 33 -22.30 40.74 19.72
CA ASP A 33 -23.76 40.73 19.54
C ASP A 33 -24.26 39.35 19.07
N ALA A 34 -23.55 38.71 18.13
CA ALA A 34 -23.86 37.36 17.66
C ALA A 34 -23.76 36.31 18.79
N TRP A 35 -22.75 36.40 19.65
CA TRP A 35 -22.62 35.52 20.82
C TRP A 35 -23.75 35.72 21.85
N SER A 36 -24.16 36.97 22.06
CA SER A 36 -25.27 37.30 22.96
C SER A 36 -26.59 36.74 22.43
N GLU A 37 -26.78 36.78 21.11
CA GLU A 37 -27.96 36.23 20.46
C GLU A 37 -27.99 34.69 20.47
N VAL A 38 -26.85 34.02 20.29
CA VAL A 38 -26.72 32.56 20.47
C VAL A 38 -27.05 32.14 21.90
N ALA A 39 -26.57 32.89 22.89
CA ALA A 39 -26.89 32.64 24.30
C ALA A 39 -28.38 32.83 24.60
N ARG A 40 -29.01 33.87 24.02
CA ARG A 40 -30.45 34.15 24.11
C ARG A 40 -31.28 33.03 23.48
N MET A 41 -30.89 32.55 22.30
CA MET A 41 -31.56 31.43 21.60
C MET A 41 -31.41 30.11 22.37
N GLY A 42 -30.22 29.84 22.93
CA GLY A 42 -30.00 28.68 23.79
C GLY A 42 -30.91 28.69 25.03
N GLN A 43 -31.15 29.87 25.61
CA GLN A 43 -32.09 30.03 26.71
C GLN A 43 -33.55 29.79 26.28
N GLN A 44 -33.97 30.33 25.14
CA GLN A 44 -35.32 30.10 24.60
C GLN A 44 -35.59 28.61 24.31
N ILE A 45 -34.59 27.87 23.81
CA ILE A 45 -34.71 26.43 23.59
C ILE A 45 -34.85 25.68 24.92
N ARG A 46 -34.07 26.05 25.95
CA ARG A 46 -34.19 25.47 27.30
C ARG A 46 -35.57 25.71 27.91
N ASP A 47 -36.10 26.91 27.76
CA ASP A 47 -37.43 27.26 28.28
C ASP A 47 -38.54 26.52 27.51
N SER A 48 -38.40 26.36 26.20
CA SER A 48 -39.33 25.59 25.36
C SER A 48 -39.32 24.09 25.69
N VAL A 49 -38.15 23.52 26.06
CA VAL A 49 -38.04 22.12 26.47
C VAL A 49 -38.66 21.89 27.85
N ARG A 50 -38.67 22.90 28.75
CA ARG A 50 -39.32 22.82 30.06
C ARG A 50 -40.85 22.84 30.01
N GLU A 51 -41.46 23.42 28.96
CA GLU A 51 -42.93 23.49 28.82
C GLU A 51 -43.57 22.21 28.26
N VAL A 52 -42.78 21.28 27.69
CA VAL A 52 -43.31 20.01 27.19
C VAL A 52 -43.54 19.05 28.36
N LYS A 53 -44.81 18.83 28.73
CA LYS A 53 -45.22 17.87 29.78
C LYS A 53 -44.65 16.46 29.51
N PRO A 54 -44.15 15.75 30.54
CA PRO A 54 -43.47 14.49 30.34
C PRO A 54 -44.49 13.37 30.09
N LEU A 55 -44.43 12.77 28.90
CA LEU A 55 -44.89 11.40 28.69
C LEU A 55 -43.80 10.47 29.22
N SER A 56 -44.23 9.47 29.99
CA SER A 56 -43.42 8.57 30.80
C SER A 56 -42.26 7.92 30.04
N LEU A 57 -41.04 8.37 30.31
CA LEU A 57 -39.79 7.63 30.10
C LEU A 57 -38.91 7.84 31.33
N GLY A 58 -38.33 6.74 31.82
CA GLY A 58 -37.89 6.53 33.20
C GLY A 58 -36.76 7.41 33.73
N SER A 59 -36.58 7.29 35.05
CA SER A 59 -35.75 8.05 36.00
C SER A 59 -34.22 8.06 35.79
N ALA A 60 -33.72 7.77 34.59
CA ALA A 60 -32.27 7.71 34.30
C ALA A 60 -31.64 9.02 33.78
N TRP A 61 -32.44 10.04 33.44
CA TRP A 61 -31.95 11.27 32.77
C TRP A 61 -31.60 12.43 33.70
N VAL A 62 -32.10 12.42 34.95
CA VAL A 62 -31.85 13.52 35.91
C VAL A 62 -30.40 13.54 36.45
N PRO A 63 -29.70 12.41 36.65
CA PRO A 63 -28.30 12.45 37.11
C PRO A 63 -27.30 12.89 36.02
N LEU A 64 -27.55 12.54 34.75
CA LEU A 64 -26.64 12.81 33.63
C LEU A 64 -26.61 14.28 33.21
N THR A 65 -27.73 14.99 33.34
CA THR A 65 -27.81 16.43 33.04
C THR A 65 -27.08 17.27 34.10
N ARG A 66 -27.20 16.91 35.38
CA ARG A 66 -26.48 17.58 36.48
C ARG A 66 -24.95 17.43 36.39
N ILE A 67 -24.48 16.24 36.04
CA ILE A 67 -23.04 15.97 35.86
C ILE A 67 -22.48 16.74 34.66
N GLY A 68 -23.27 16.88 33.57
CA GLY A 68 -22.90 17.68 32.41
C GLY A 68 -22.83 19.19 32.72
N ASP A 69 -23.80 19.72 33.47
CA ASP A 69 -23.85 21.14 33.82
C ASP A 69 -22.70 21.56 34.74
N ASP A 70 -22.37 20.75 35.76
CA ASP A 70 -21.25 21.02 36.68
C ASP A 70 -19.90 20.92 35.96
N TYR A 71 -19.78 20.02 34.97
CA TYR A 71 -18.56 19.87 34.17
C TYR A 71 -18.37 21.06 33.22
N ILE A 72 -19.43 21.52 32.54
CA ILE A 72 -19.39 22.68 31.65
C ILE A 72 -19.09 23.95 32.46
N ALA A 73 -19.69 24.12 33.64
CA ALA A 73 -19.39 25.26 34.52
C ALA A 73 -17.92 25.28 34.97
N GLN A 74 -17.35 24.12 35.31
CA GLN A 74 -15.93 24.00 35.66
C GLN A 74 -15.00 24.31 34.49
N MET A 75 -15.35 23.89 33.26
CA MET A 75 -14.58 24.23 32.06
C MET A 75 -14.59 25.74 31.78
N ILE A 76 -15.77 26.39 31.88
CA ILE A 76 -15.89 27.84 31.66
C ILE A 76 -15.09 28.61 32.71
N GLN A 77 -15.17 28.23 34.00
CA GLN A 77 -14.43 28.87 35.07
C GLN A 77 -12.90 28.70 34.90
N ARG A 78 -12.46 27.52 34.44
CA ARG A 78 -11.05 27.26 34.16
C ARG A 78 -10.52 28.10 33.01
N ASP A 79 -11.28 28.21 31.91
CA ASP A 79 -10.88 29.01 30.76
C ASP A 79 -10.81 30.51 31.11
N GLN A 80 -11.76 31.01 31.91
CA GLN A 80 -11.70 32.38 32.44
C GLN A 80 -10.42 32.59 33.26
N ARG A 81 -10.06 31.64 34.13
CA ARG A 81 -8.85 31.72 34.95
C ARG A 81 -7.56 31.69 34.13
N ILE A 82 -7.52 30.89 33.06
CA ILE A 82 -6.40 30.84 32.11
C ILE A 82 -6.21 32.21 31.43
N GLN A 83 -7.30 32.87 31.03
CA GLN A 83 -7.23 34.20 30.41
C GLN A 83 -6.75 35.27 31.41
N GLU A 84 -7.24 35.24 32.66
CA GLU A 84 -6.77 36.13 33.72
C GLU A 84 -5.26 35.99 33.97
N LEU A 85 -4.75 34.76 34.03
CA LEU A 85 -3.33 34.50 34.26
C LEU A 85 -2.46 34.98 33.10
N ARG A 86 -2.88 34.79 31.85
CA ARG A 86 -2.17 35.33 30.67
C ARG A 86 -2.08 36.86 30.71
N GLN A 87 -3.18 37.54 31.05
CA GLN A 87 -3.19 39.00 31.20
C GLN A 87 -2.34 39.47 32.39
N LYS A 88 -2.32 38.71 33.48
CA LYS A 88 -1.47 38.99 34.65
C LYS A 88 0.01 38.84 34.31
N ILE A 89 0.41 37.76 33.64
CA ILE A 89 1.78 37.53 33.17
C ILE A 89 2.25 38.67 32.27
N HIS A 90 1.42 39.07 31.30
CA HIS A 90 1.76 40.18 30.41
C HIS A 90 1.99 41.49 31.16
N ARG A 91 1.10 41.85 32.11
CA ARG A 91 1.26 43.04 32.95
C ARG A 91 2.50 42.99 33.83
N LEU A 92 2.79 41.84 34.45
CA LEU A 92 3.95 41.67 35.33
C LEU A 92 5.27 41.79 34.56
N ARG A 93 5.32 41.29 33.32
CA ARG A 93 6.48 41.45 32.42
C ARG A 93 6.69 42.91 32.01
N GLN A 94 5.63 43.71 31.85
CA GLN A 94 5.77 45.15 31.53
C GLN A 94 6.34 46.00 32.67
N ILE A 95 6.27 45.52 33.91
CA ILE A 95 6.77 46.23 35.10
C ILE A 95 7.99 45.52 35.73
N ASP A 96 8.70 44.69 34.95
CA ASP A 96 9.91 43.95 35.33
C ASP A 96 9.79 43.09 36.61
N LYS A 97 8.60 42.60 36.92
CA LYS A 97 8.36 41.68 38.04
C LYS A 97 8.54 40.22 37.62
N ALA A 98 9.76 39.86 37.22
CA ALA A 98 10.08 38.55 36.63
C ALA A 98 9.74 37.35 37.53
N SER A 99 9.95 37.44 38.84
CA SER A 99 9.64 36.35 39.78
C SER A 99 8.14 36.10 39.93
N GLU A 100 7.34 37.16 39.98
CA GLU A 100 5.88 37.06 40.05
C GLU A 100 5.29 36.57 38.72
N ALA A 101 5.87 36.96 37.59
CA ALA A 101 5.48 36.47 36.26
C ALA A 101 5.74 34.96 36.13
N SER A 102 6.91 34.50 36.58
CA SER A 102 7.28 33.08 36.60
C SER A 102 6.34 32.25 37.47
N ALA A 103 5.97 32.74 38.66
CA ALA A 103 4.98 32.07 39.51
C ALA A 103 3.59 31.97 38.86
N ALA A 104 3.16 33.01 38.14
CA ALA A 104 1.90 33.00 37.40
C ALA A 104 1.94 32.06 36.17
N GLU A 105 3.10 31.92 35.53
CA GLU A 105 3.33 30.95 34.44
C GLU A 105 3.25 29.51 34.95
N GLU A 106 3.79 29.22 36.14
CA GLU A 106 3.69 27.90 36.76
C GLU A 106 2.22 27.55 37.11
N GLU A 107 1.45 28.51 37.65
CA GLU A 107 0.01 28.32 37.91
C GLU A 107 -0.77 28.07 36.62
N LEU A 108 -0.44 28.81 35.54
CA LEU A 108 -1.04 28.63 34.22
C LEU A 108 -0.76 27.23 33.65
N LEU A 109 0.47 26.73 33.77
CA LEU A 109 0.85 25.39 33.33
C LEU A 109 0.08 24.30 34.09
N ARG A 110 -0.04 24.42 35.43
CA ARG A 110 -0.82 23.47 36.25
C ARG A 110 -2.30 23.41 35.83
N LEU A 111 -2.91 24.53 35.49
CA LEU A 111 -4.30 24.56 35.03
C LEU A 111 -4.49 23.94 33.64
N ILE A 112 -3.48 24.06 32.76
CA ILE A 112 -3.48 23.39 31.45
C ILE A 112 -3.30 21.86 31.64
N GLU A 113 -2.41 21.44 32.53
CA GLU A 113 -2.16 20.03 32.84
C GLU A 113 -3.37 19.32 33.47
N LEU A 114 -4.11 20.00 34.35
CA LEU A 114 -5.36 19.47 34.94
C LEU A 114 -6.47 19.21 33.90
N GLY A 115 -6.32 19.72 32.68
CA GLY A 115 -7.22 19.43 31.56
C GLY A 115 -6.85 18.23 30.70
N ALA A 116 -5.69 17.62 30.92
CA ALA A 116 -5.29 16.42 30.20
C ALA A 116 -5.87 15.16 30.87
N LEU A 117 -6.36 14.21 30.05
CA LEU A 117 -6.85 12.91 30.50
C LEU A 117 -5.79 12.14 31.32
N PRO A 118 -6.19 11.22 32.22
CA PRO A 118 -5.36 10.67 33.31
C PRO A 118 -4.04 9.99 32.90
N GLU A 119 -3.86 9.62 31.64
CA GLU A 119 -2.72 8.84 31.13
C GLU A 119 -1.37 9.58 31.11
N LYS A 120 -1.34 10.92 31.22
CA LYS A 120 -0.09 11.68 31.01
C LYS A 120 0.72 12.01 32.27
N ARG A 121 0.35 11.50 33.45
CA ARG A 121 1.06 11.82 34.70
C ARG A 121 2.46 11.18 34.87
N SER A 122 2.84 10.18 34.07
CA SER A 122 4.07 9.40 34.34
C SER A 122 5.35 9.89 33.63
N LYS A 123 5.30 10.86 32.70
CA LYS A 123 6.47 11.19 31.85
C LYS A 123 7.06 12.61 31.96
N ALA A 124 6.54 13.48 32.81
CA ALA A 124 7.02 14.88 32.92
C ALA A 124 8.16 15.10 33.94
N GLY A 125 8.73 14.04 34.53
CA GLY A 125 9.66 14.15 35.66
C GLY A 125 11.14 14.38 35.34
N ALA A 126 11.57 14.42 34.07
CA ALA A 126 13.00 14.45 33.77
C ALA A 126 13.33 15.27 32.52
N LEU A 127 13.53 16.58 32.69
CA LEU A 127 14.58 17.32 31.97
C LEU A 127 14.79 18.68 32.66
N LYS A 128 15.88 18.79 33.42
CA LYS A 128 16.35 20.07 33.97
C LYS A 128 17.85 20.14 33.74
N ILE A 129 18.26 20.76 32.64
CA ILE A 129 19.64 21.20 32.41
C ILE A 129 19.57 22.65 31.97
N GLY A 130 20.11 23.53 32.81
CA GLY A 130 20.20 24.96 32.56
C GLY A 130 21.29 25.28 31.54
N LEU A 131 21.02 26.27 30.71
CA LEU A 131 22.00 26.93 29.86
C LEU A 131 21.87 28.44 30.10
N GLU A 132 22.87 28.98 30.80
CA GLU A 132 23.16 30.41 30.81
C GLU A 132 23.74 30.80 29.44
N LEU A 133 23.14 31.80 28.81
CA LEU A 133 23.66 32.45 27.61
C LEU A 133 24.65 33.54 28.01
N LYS A 134 25.86 33.50 27.45
CA LYS A 134 26.75 34.66 27.33
C LYS A 134 27.02 34.93 25.86
N ASP A 135 26.92 36.20 25.50
CA ASP A 135 27.11 36.75 24.16
C ASP A 135 28.52 36.53 23.60
N THR A 136 28.62 36.08 22.34
CA THR A 136 29.81 36.29 21.49
C THR A 136 29.44 36.50 20.01
N THR A 137 30.14 37.47 19.41
CA THR A 137 30.13 37.93 18.02
C THR A 137 30.73 36.93 17.00
N PRO A 138 30.51 37.11 15.68
CA PRO A 138 30.66 36.06 14.67
C PRO A 138 32.08 35.92 14.11
N GLY A 139 32.62 34.70 14.14
CA GLY A 139 33.84 34.29 13.45
C GLY A 139 34.09 32.79 13.64
N GLU A 140 34.17 32.07 12.51
CA GLU A 140 34.58 30.65 12.38
C GLU A 140 33.82 29.60 13.22
N LEU A 141 32.82 28.97 12.59
CA LEU A 141 32.21 27.73 13.05
C LEU A 141 33.20 26.57 12.90
N SER A 142 33.97 26.30 13.96
CA SER A 142 34.51 24.96 14.22
C SER A 142 33.45 24.16 14.96
N LEU A 143 33.01 23.04 14.38
CA LEU A 143 32.04 22.13 15.00
C LEU A 143 32.65 21.49 16.25
N PRO A 144 31.89 21.34 17.35
CA PRO A 144 32.38 20.69 18.55
C PRO A 144 32.55 19.19 18.30
N ALA A 145 33.69 18.65 18.75
CA ALA A 145 33.97 17.22 18.78
C ALA A 145 32.95 16.49 19.69
N SER A 146 31.86 16.00 19.10
CA SER A 146 30.95 15.07 19.76
C SER A 146 31.60 13.69 19.80
N LYS A 147 31.61 13.08 20.99
CA LYS A 147 32.07 11.72 21.26
C LYS A 147 31.22 10.70 20.48
N ALA A 148 31.62 10.39 19.25
CA ALA A 148 31.21 9.18 18.56
C ALA A 148 32.03 8.00 19.12
N LYS A 149 31.56 7.40 20.22
CA LYS A 149 31.94 6.05 20.60
C LYS A 149 30.89 5.13 19.99
N ASP A 150 31.25 4.60 18.83
CA ASP A 150 30.94 3.29 18.26
C ASP A 150 31.16 3.43 16.75
N SER A 151 32.43 3.30 16.37
CA SER A 151 32.85 3.20 14.99
C SER A 151 32.19 1.97 14.36
N VAL A 152 31.38 2.18 13.34
CA VAL A 152 30.86 1.14 12.45
C VAL A 152 32.05 0.27 11.99
N PRO A 153 32.08 -1.04 12.29
CA PRO A 153 33.15 -1.92 11.84
C PRO A 153 33.23 -1.88 10.31
N GLY A 154 34.45 -1.72 9.78
CA GLY A 154 34.68 -1.47 8.37
C GLY A 154 33.97 -2.47 7.45
N LEU A 155 33.10 -1.96 6.57
CA LEU A 155 32.55 -2.70 5.44
C LEU A 155 33.70 -3.22 4.56
N ARG A 156 34.03 -4.50 4.71
CA ARG A 156 34.72 -5.24 3.65
C ARG A 156 33.64 -5.79 2.72
N LEU A 157 33.57 -5.23 1.52
CA LEU A 157 32.85 -5.83 0.40
C LEU A 157 33.51 -7.18 0.09
N VAL A 158 32.96 -8.27 0.61
CA VAL A 158 33.30 -9.62 0.17
C VAL A 158 32.42 -9.90 -1.05
N PRO A 159 32.97 -10.34 -2.20
CA PRO A 159 32.13 -10.68 -3.35
C PRO A 159 31.26 -11.90 -3.03
N GLY A 160 30.02 -11.68 -2.55
CA GLY A 160 29.02 -12.71 -2.30
C GLY A 160 28.31 -13.10 -3.60
N THR A 161 28.30 -14.40 -3.92
CA THR A 161 27.92 -14.95 -5.23
C THR A 161 26.42 -15.26 -5.41
N GLY A 162 25.51 -14.53 -4.76
CA GLY A 162 24.07 -14.89 -4.76
C GLY A 162 23.06 -13.77 -4.91
N GLY A 163 23.49 -12.50 -4.94
CA GLY A 163 22.58 -11.36 -5.08
C GLY A 163 22.01 -11.17 -6.49
N PRO A 164 20.81 -10.58 -6.66
CA PRO A 164 20.40 -10.03 -7.93
C PRO A 164 21.48 -9.08 -8.45
N PRO A 165 21.76 -9.12 -9.76
CA PRO A 165 22.77 -8.26 -10.35
C PRO A 165 22.41 -6.79 -10.11
N PRO A 166 23.40 -5.90 -9.98
CA PRO A 166 23.15 -4.46 -9.98
C PRO A 166 22.29 -4.09 -11.19
N GLN A 167 21.41 -3.11 -11.03
CA GLN A 167 20.47 -2.70 -12.07
C GLN A 167 21.08 -1.55 -12.89
N PRO A 168 21.75 -1.81 -14.03
CA PRO A 168 22.47 -0.76 -14.76
C PRO A 168 21.52 0.32 -15.28
N ASN A 169 20.32 -0.09 -15.72
CA ASN A 169 19.27 0.82 -16.21
C ASN A 169 18.10 0.84 -15.23
N PRO A 170 17.70 2.00 -14.68
CA PRO A 170 16.58 2.09 -13.74
C PRO A 170 15.26 1.57 -14.31
N LEU A 171 15.02 1.77 -15.62
CA LEU A 171 13.83 1.34 -16.34
C LEU A 171 14.22 0.91 -17.77
N PRO A 172 13.41 0.10 -18.46
CA PRO A 172 13.68 -0.24 -19.86
C PRO A 172 13.60 1.02 -20.75
N ALA A 173 14.63 1.27 -21.56
CA ALA A 173 14.79 2.54 -22.28
C ALA A 173 13.68 2.84 -23.30
N ASP A 174 13.05 1.81 -23.87
CA ASP A 174 12.03 1.87 -24.92
C ASP A 174 10.61 1.59 -24.39
N VAL A 175 10.44 1.49 -23.07
CA VAL A 175 9.15 1.11 -22.44
C VAL A 175 8.01 2.10 -22.75
N ARG A 176 8.34 3.33 -23.17
CA ARG A 176 7.36 4.33 -23.62
C ARG A 176 6.51 3.83 -24.80
N ASN A 177 7.09 2.99 -25.66
CA ASN A 177 6.41 2.46 -26.85
C ASN A 177 5.30 1.46 -26.51
N ASP A 178 5.29 0.96 -25.27
CA ASP A 178 4.28 0.01 -24.80
C ASP A 178 3.07 0.70 -24.16
N LEU A 179 3.11 2.03 -24.02
CA LEU A 179 1.98 2.80 -23.50
C LEU A 179 0.84 2.83 -24.52
N PRO A 180 -0.44 2.83 -24.05
CA PRO A 180 -1.59 3.00 -24.93
C PRO A 180 -1.54 4.34 -25.69
N ASP A 181 -1.00 5.37 -25.04
CA ASP A 181 -0.72 6.67 -25.61
C ASP A 181 0.67 7.15 -25.13
N PRO A 182 1.71 7.11 -25.99
CA PRO A 182 3.04 7.61 -25.64
C PRO A 182 3.07 9.12 -25.34
N GLY A 183 2.06 9.89 -25.76
CA GLY A 183 1.96 11.31 -25.52
C GLY A 183 1.56 11.68 -24.10
N ILE A 184 0.61 10.92 -23.54
CA ILE A 184 0.05 11.07 -22.20
C ILE A 184 0.31 9.78 -21.42
N PRO A 185 1.42 9.67 -20.66
CA PRO A 185 1.85 8.39 -20.08
C PRO A 185 0.81 7.71 -19.17
N TRP A 186 -0.01 8.49 -18.47
CA TRP A 186 -1.10 7.98 -17.63
C TRP A 186 -2.44 7.78 -18.36
N GLY A 187 -2.45 7.92 -19.67
CA GLY A 187 -3.60 7.68 -20.53
C GLY A 187 -4.08 6.24 -20.44
N ILE A 188 -5.40 6.05 -20.62
CA ILE A 188 -6.05 4.74 -20.58
C ILE A 188 -6.61 4.48 -21.97
N SER A 189 -6.36 3.29 -22.51
CA SER A 189 -6.90 2.86 -23.79
C SER A 189 -8.43 2.89 -23.77
N GLY A 190 -9.05 3.18 -24.91
CA GLY A 190 -10.50 3.24 -25.01
C GLY A 190 -11.19 1.91 -24.64
N ARG A 191 -10.52 0.77 -24.81
CA ARG A 191 -11.04 -0.55 -24.44
C ARG A 191 -11.11 -0.71 -22.92
N VAL A 192 -9.99 -0.54 -22.22
CA VAL A 192 -9.92 -0.62 -20.75
C VAL A 192 -10.85 0.42 -20.11
N PHE A 193 -10.88 1.64 -20.66
CA PHE A 193 -11.75 2.71 -20.14
C PHE A 193 -13.25 2.41 -20.27
N ARG A 194 -13.69 1.69 -21.30
CA ARG A 194 -15.09 1.26 -21.47
C ARG A 194 -15.48 0.11 -20.55
N ASN A 195 -14.52 -0.74 -20.18
CA ASN A 195 -14.74 -1.92 -19.35
C ASN A 195 -14.66 -1.65 -17.84
N LYS A 196 -14.41 -0.41 -17.43
CA LYS A 196 -14.31 -0.05 -16.02
C LYS A 196 -15.66 -0.12 -15.31
N THR A 197 -15.64 -0.64 -14.09
CA THR A 197 -16.80 -0.74 -13.20
C THR A 197 -16.58 0.09 -11.96
N LEU A 198 -17.65 0.72 -11.45
CA LEU A 198 -17.58 1.45 -10.18
C LEU A 198 -17.39 0.43 -9.05
N VAL A 199 -16.37 0.63 -8.21
CA VAL A 199 -16.13 -0.27 -7.09
C VAL A 199 -17.17 -0.01 -5.99
N PRO A 200 -17.82 -1.05 -5.44
CA PRO A 200 -18.76 -0.88 -4.32
C PRO A 200 -18.10 -0.13 -3.15
N ASN A 201 -18.79 0.88 -2.63
CA ASN A 201 -18.32 1.77 -1.55
C ASN A 201 -17.06 2.60 -1.90
N GLY A 202 -16.63 2.60 -3.16
CA GLY A 202 -15.54 3.44 -3.66
C GLY A 202 -16.04 4.63 -4.48
N THR A 203 -15.19 5.64 -4.60
CA THR A 203 -15.36 6.79 -5.51
C THR A 203 -14.69 6.58 -6.87
N TYR A 204 -13.94 5.48 -7.00
CA TYR A 204 -13.12 5.15 -8.15
C TYR A 204 -13.69 3.98 -8.96
N PHE A 205 -13.24 3.89 -10.21
CA PHE A 205 -13.53 2.79 -11.11
C PHE A 205 -12.33 1.84 -11.20
N LYS A 206 -12.60 0.54 -11.33
CA LYS A 206 -11.60 -0.52 -11.54
C LYS A 206 -11.94 -1.26 -12.84
N ALA A 207 -10.95 -1.50 -13.69
CA ALA A 207 -11.10 -2.32 -14.90
C ALA A 207 -10.01 -3.39 -14.89
N GLU A 208 -10.34 -4.66 -15.06
CA GLU A 208 -9.33 -5.69 -15.24
C GLU A 208 -8.62 -5.49 -16.58
N ILE A 209 -7.29 -5.53 -16.54
CA ILE A 209 -6.41 -5.43 -17.71
C ILE A 209 -6.09 -6.86 -18.13
N LEU A 210 -6.51 -7.19 -19.34
CA LEU A 210 -6.20 -8.48 -19.95
C LEU A 210 -4.88 -8.39 -20.70
N PRO A 211 -4.19 -9.52 -20.93
CA PRO A 211 -2.98 -9.53 -21.74
C PRO A 211 -3.10 -9.02 -23.18
N THR A 212 -4.33 -8.97 -23.70
CA THR A 212 -4.63 -8.40 -25.02
C THR A 212 -4.82 -6.89 -25.00
N ASP A 213 -4.86 -6.26 -23.82
CA ASP A 213 -4.97 -4.81 -23.68
C ASP A 213 -3.60 -4.14 -23.85
N PRO A 214 -3.54 -2.95 -24.48
CA PRO A 214 -2.27 -2.25 -24.71
C PRO A 214 -1.46 -2.00 -23.43
N GLU A 215 -2.14 -1.72 -22.32
CA GLU A 215 -1.53 -1.44 -21.01
C GLU A 215 -0.76 -2.64 -20.44
N TRP A 216 -1.17 -3.87 -20.77
CA TRP A 216 -0.56 -5.07 -20.20
C TRP A 216 0.93 -5.14 -20.49
N ARG A 217 1.32 -4.87 -21.75
CA ARG A 217 2.72 -4.96 -22.16
C ARG A 217 3.60 -4.01 -21.37
N PHE A 218 3.12 -2.79 -21.15
CA PHE A 218 3.81 -1.80 -20.32
C PHE A 218 4.00 -2.29 -18.89
N ILE A 219 2.92 -2.73 -18.23
CA ILE A 219 2.95 -3.21 -16.83
C ILE A 219 3.86 -4.42 -16.69
N TRP A 220 3.72 -5.38 -17.60
CA TRP A 220 4.52 -6.60 -17.64
C TRP A 220 6.01 -6.26 -17.76
N ARG A 221 6.41 -5.39 -18.70
CA ARG A 221 7.83 -5.03 -18.88
C ARG A 221 8.38 -4.29 -17.67
N CYS A 222 7.62 -3.37 -17.06
CA CYS A 222 8.03 -2.71 -15.83
C CYS A 222 8.20 -3.71 -14.67
N PHE A 223 7.30 -4.70 -14.55
CA PHE A 223 7.34 -5.69 -13.48
C PHE A 223 8.52 -6.65 -13.64
N TYR A 224 8.73 -7.19 -14.84
CA TYR A 224 9.79 -8.16 -15.10
C TYR A 224 11.17 -7.54 -15.34
N HIS A 225 11.28 -6.22 -15.41
CA HIS A 225 12.57 -5.51 -15.47
C HIS A 225 13.39 -5.71 -14.19
N ASP A 226 12.73 -5.75 -13.03
CA ASP A 226 13.32 -6.18 -11.76
C ASP A 226 12.24 -6.96 -10.99
N LYS A 227 12.02 -8.20 -11.40
CA LYS A 227 10.93 -9.07 -10.94
C LYS A 227 11.12 -9.47 -9.46
N PRO A 228 10.05 -9.46 -8.64
CA PRO A 228 10.05 -10.13 -7.34
C PRO A 228 10.52 -11.59 -7.41
N THR A 229 11.22 -12.03 -6.37
CA THR A 229 11.76 -13.40 -6.31
C THR A 229 10.68 -14.43 -6.03
N LYS A 230 9.65 -14.07 -5.25
CA LYS A 230 8.60 -14.98 -4.78
C LYS A 230 7.29 -14.84 -5.53
N TRP A 231 7.16 -13.80 -6.36
CA TRP A 231 5.87 -13.37 -6.89
C TRP A 231 5.82 -13.30 -8.41
N GLY A 232 4.70 -13.80 -8.95
CA GLY A 232 4.24 -13.56 -10.31
C GLY A 232 3.02 -12.64 -10.34
N LEU A 233 2.67 -12.16 -11.54
CA LEU A 233 1.44 -11.42 -11.77
C LEU A 233 0.24 -12.39 -11.69
N SER A 234 -0.75 -12.08 -10.85
CA SER A 234 -2.03 -12.82 -10.80
C SER A 234 -3.10 -12.11 -11.64
N ARG A 235 -3.51 -10.92 -11.19
CA ARG A 235 -4.50 -10.07 -11.87
C ARG A 235 -4.02 -8.64 -11.85
N VAL A 236 -4.34 -7.91 -12.90
CA VAL A 236 -3.92 -6.52 -13.05
C VAL A 236 -5.16 -5.69 -13.34
N TYR A 237 -5.26 -4.54 -12.69
CA TYR A 237 -6.40 -3.65 -12.87
C TYR A 237 -5.96 -2.22 -13.12
N CYS A 238 -6.64 -1.55 -14.04
CA CYS A 238 -6.59 -0.11 -14.18
C CYS A 238 -7.49 0.52 -13.12
N VAL A 239 -6.93 1.43 -12.33
CA VAL A 239 -7.64 2.29 -11.38
C VAL A 239 -7.86 3.64 -12.04
N HIS A 240 -9.10 4.11 -12.02
CA HIS A 240 -9.47 5.42 -12.56
C HIS A 240 -10.38 6.17 -11.61
N ASP A 241 -9.88 7.31 -11.14
CA ASP A 241 -10.66 8.34 -10.46
C ASP A 241 -10.46 9.66 -11.19
N ARG A 242 -11.56 10.32 -11.54
CA ARG A 242 -11.53 11.55 -12.35
C ARG A 242 -10.94 12.72 -11.56
N ASP A 243 -11.30 12.86 -10.30
CA ASP A 243 -10.88 14.00 -9.48
C ASP A 243 -9.39 13.89 -9.13
N GLN A 244 -8.91 12.70 -8.81
CA GLN A 244 -7.48 12.44 -8.63
C GLN A 244 -6.68 12.71 -9.91
N THR A 245 -7.21 12.31 -11.08
CA THR A 245 -6.56 12.61 -12.37
C THR A 245 -6.47 14.12 -12.59
N ASN A 246 -7.56 14.87 -12.36
CA ASN A 246 -7.58 16.33 -12.50
C ASN A 246 -6.59 17.01 -11.54
N VAL A 247 -6.53 16.56 -10.27
CA VAL A 247 -5.60 17.10 -9.26
C VAL A 247 -4.15 16.84 -9.66
N PHE A 248 -3.85 15.65 -10.16
CA PHE A 248 -2.50 15.30 -10.65
C PHE A 248 -2.09 16.15 -11.86
N GLU A 249 -2.96 16.31 -12.85
CA GLU A 249 -2.68 17.13 -14.05
C GLU A 249 -2.52 18.62 -13.70
N ALA A 250 -3.35 19.14 -12.80
CA ALA A 250 -3.20 20.51 -12.29
C ALA A 250 -1.85 20.70 -11.59
N ASN A 251 -1.41 19.70 -10.81
CA ASN A 251 -0.13 19.73 -10.11
C ASN A 251 1.05 19.73 -11.08
N ILE A 252 1.02 18.95 -12.17
CA ILE A 252 2.05 18.98 -13.22
C ILE A 252 2.23 20.40 -13.77
N ALA A 253 1.14 21.12 -14.02
CA ALA A 253 1.20 22.49 -14.51
C ALA A 253 1.85 23.47 -13.51
N LEU A 254 1.65 23.26 -12.20
CA LEU A 254 2.31 24.01 -11.13
C LEU A 254 3.81 23.69 -11.07
N LEU A 255 4.17 22.40 -11.09
CA LEU A 255 5.56 21.97 -11.06
C LEU A 255 6.36 22.49 -12.25
N GLU A 256 5.75 22.59 -13.43
CA GLU A 256 6.43 23.11 -14.63
C GLU A 256 6.78 24.59 -14.45
N LYS A 257 5.89 25.36 -13.80
CA LYS A 257 6.15 26.75 -13.45
C LYS A 257 7.23 26.85 -12.38
N ASP A 258 7.13 26.05 -11.33
CA ASP A 258 8.07 26.07 -10.21
C ASP A 258 9.48 25.69 -10.65
N ALA A 259 9.65 24.71 -11.53
CA ALA A 259 10.96 24.32 -12.07
C ALA A 259 11.68 25.44 -12.85
N THR A 260 10.93 26.43 -13.35
CA THR A 260 11.54 27.62 -13.96
C THR A 260 11.98 28.65 -12.91
N ALA A 261 11.23 28.77 -11.81
CA ALA A 261 11.49 29.72 -10.73
C ALA A 261 12.57 29.22 -9.75
N PHE A 262 12.61 27.93 -9.46
CA PHE A 262 13.47 27.30 -8.47
C PHE A 262 14.41 26.32 -9.17
N LYS A 263 15.63 26.77 -9.47
CA LYS A 263 16.66 25.91 -10.07
C LYS A 263 17.23 24.95 -9.04
N PRO A 264 17.55 23.70 -9.42
CA PRO A 264 18.27 22.79 -8.54
C PRO A 264 19.62 23.42 -8.15
N THR A 265 20.04 23.18 -6.91
CA THR A 265 21.27 23.69 -6.31
C THR A 265 22.14 22.58 -5.73
N TRP A 266 21.88 21.30 -6.06
CA TRP A 266 22.58 20.16 -5.47
C TRP A 266 24.06 20.14 -5.88
N ASP A 267 24.41 20.82 -6.96
CA ASP A 267 25.75 20.98 -7.52
C ASP A 267 26.67 21.88 -6.67
N VAL A 268 26.09 22.67 -5.77
CA VAL A 268 26.84 23.48 -4.78
C VAL A 268 26.78 22.91 -3.36
N GLU A 269 26.12 21.76 -3.17
CA GLU A 269 26.05 21.06 -1.88
C GLU A 269 27.27 20.15 -1.68
N PRO A 270 27.56 19.71 -0.44
CA PRO A 270 28.57 18.68 -0.20
C PRO A 270 28.31 17.42 -1.03
N ARG A 271 29.39 16.82 -1.57
CA ARG A 271 29.38 15.63 -2.45
C ARG A 271 28.68 15.86 -3.80
N ALA A 272 28.80 17.06 -4.36
CA ALA A 272 28.23 17.44 -5.65
C ALA A 272 28.59 16.46 -6.80
N ASP A 273 29.79 15.90 -6.78
CA ASP A 273 30.26 14.89 -7.74
C ASP A 273 29.45 13.59 -7.67
N GLN A 274 29.23 13.05 -6.46
CA GLN A 274 28.40 11.86 -6.25
C GLN A 274 26.93 12.15 -6.57
N ARG A 275 26.44 13.35 -6.20
CA ARG A 275 25.08 13.82 -6.53
C ARG A 275 24.88 13.91 -8.05
N ALA A 276 25.89 14.34 -8.81
CA ALA A 276 25.84 14.38 -10.27
C ALA A 276 25.65 12.98 -10.87
N VAL A 277 26.31 11.95 -10.32
CA VAL A 277 26.12 10.55 -10.74
C VAL A 277 24.69 10.08 -10.48
N ALA A 278 24.16 10.37 -9.29
CA ALA A 278 22.77 10.05 -8.95
C ALA A 278 21.78 10.76 -9.90
N ILE A 279 21.97 12.05 -10.18
CA ILE A 279 21.11 12.80 -11.09
C ILE A 279 21.19 12.29 -12.52
N GLU A 280 22.36 11.87 -12.98
CA GLU A 280 22.48 11.26 -14.31
C GLU A 280 21.71 9.96 -14.41
N ARG A 281 21.75 9.13 -13.36
CA ARG A 281 20.92 7.92 -13.27
C ARG A 281 19.42 8.24 -13.26
N TRP A 282 18.99 9.24 -12.48
CA TRP A 282 17.60 9.71 -12.51
C TRP A 282 17.19 10.20 -13.90
N LYS A 283 18.07 10.93 -14.60
CA LYS A 283 17.84 11.37 -16.00
C LYS A 283 17.60 10.20 -16.94
N GLN A 284 18.35 9.11 -16.79
CA GLN A 284 18.12 7.87 -17.54
C GLN A 284 16.75 7.27 -17.25
N ALA A 285 16.31 7.27 -15.98
CA ALA A 285 14.99 6.77 -15.59
C ALA A 285 13.85 7.58 -16.22
N VAL A 286 13.96 8.91 -16.26
CA VAL A 286 12.88 9.80 -16.78
C VAL A 286 12.90 9.95 -18.30
N ALA A 287 14.02 9.65 -18.96
CA ALA A 287 14.20 9.85 -20.40
C ALA A 287 13.11 9.21 -21.27
N PRO A 288 12.62 7.98 -21.00
CA PRO A 288 11.55 7.39 -21.80
C PRO A 288 10.26 8.21 -21.77
N PHE A 289 9.95 8.88 -20.67
CA PHE A 289 8.66 9.53 -20.44
C PHE A 289 8.69 11.05 -20.56
N SER A 290 9.87 11.65 -20.75
CA SER A 290 10.05 13.10 -20.78
C SER A 290 10.81 13.55 -22.04
N PRO A 291 10.34 14.58 -22.77
CA PRO A 291 9.14 15.36 -22.51
C PRO A 291 7.85 14.56 -22.80
N PHE A 292 6.74 15.05 -22.27
CA PHE A 292 5.39 14.56 -22.59
C PHE A 292 4.48 15.75 -22.90
N HIS A 293 3.28 15.46 -23.39
CA HIS A 293 2.30 16.48 -23.71
C HIS A 293 0.93 16.15 -23.14
N THR A 294 0.13 17.18 -22.92
CA THR A 294 -1.30 17.05 -22.61
C THR A 294 -2.08 17.91 -23.58
N VAL A 295 -3.40 17.76 -23.60
CA VAL A 295 -4.30 18.61 -24.36
C VAL A 295 -5.04 19.50 -23.37
N GLU A 296 -4.91 20.83 -23.53
CA GLU A 296 -5.67 21.78 -22.72
C GLU A 296 -7.17 21.70 -23.04
N SER A 297 -8.01 22.28 -22.18
CA SER A 297 -9.47 22.28 -22.36
C SER A 297 -9.95 22.91 -23.67
N ASP A 298 -9.12 23.73 -24.33
CA ASP A 298 -9.39 24.35 -25.63
C ASP A 298 -8.82 23.56 -26.83
N GLY A 299 -8.29 22.35 -26.59
CA GLY A 299 -7.73 21.48 -27.62
C GLY A 299 -6.27 21.77 -27.97
N ARG A 300 -5.62 22.79 -27.39
CA ARG A 300 -4.21 23.08 -27.67
C ARG A 300 -3.30 22.07 -26.97
N PRO A 301 -2.30 21.51 -27.68
CA PRO A 301 -1.29 20.67 -27.04
C PRO A 301 -0.35 21.52 -26.18
N ARG A 302 -0.06 21.07 -24.97
CA ARG A 302 0.94 21.67 -24.07
C ARG A 302 2.04 20.65 -23.77
N THR A 303 3.28 21.04 -24.04
CA THR A 303 4.46 20.22 -23.74
C THR A 303 5.05 20.59 -22.38
N PHE A 304 5.34 19.58 -21.57
CA PHE A 304 6.05 19.73 -20.30
C PHE A 304 7.50 19.30 -20.46
N LYS A 305 8.42 20.23 -20.22
CA LYS A 305 9.86 19.99 -20.42
C LYS A 305 10.59 19.85 -19.09
N ASN A 306 10.16 20.60 -18.09
CA ASN A 306 10.86 20.70 -16.81
C ASN A 306 10.26 19.77 -15.76
N THR A 307 8.95 19.53 -15.79
CA THR A 307 8.32 18.47 -15.01
C THR A 307 8.59 17.11 -15.65
N LYS A 308 8.91 16.13 -14.80
CA LYS A 308 9.12 14.73 -15.18
C LYS A 308 8.01 13.88 -14.59
N VAL A 309 7.70 12.78 -15.27
CA VAL A 309 6.80 11.73 -14.76
C VAL A 309 7.46 10.37 -14.87
N LEU A 310 7.23 9.51 -13.88
CA LEU A 310 7.76 8.16 -13.81
C LEU A 310 6.65 7.19 -13.39
N PRO A 311 6.60 5.97 -13.97
CA PRO A 311 5.84 4.88 -13.38
C PRO A 311 6.67 4.26 -12.25
N LEU A 312 6.14 4.27 -11.03
CA LEU A 312 6.85 3.74 -9.87
C LEU A 312 5.95 2.80 -9.06
N TRP A 313 6.58 1.82 -8.44
CA TRP A 313 5.97 0.81 -7.59
C TRP A 313 5.85 1.29 -6.15
N HIS A 314 4.79 0.84 -5.50
CA HIS A 314 4.54 1.01 -4.08
C HIS A 314 4.03 -0.33 -3.53
N GLY A 315 4.79 -0.92 -2.61
CA GLY A 315 4.42 -2.16 -1.94
C GLY A 315 3.21 -1.94 -1.04
N SER A 316 2.24 -2.84 -1.09
CA SER A 316 0.98 -2.64 -0.37
C SER A 316 0.26 -3.94 -0.05
N ASP A 317 -0.95 -3.80 0.47
CA ASP A 317 -1.93 -4.87 0.61
C ASP A 317 -3.25 -4.43 -0.01
N SER A 318 -4.17 -5.37 -0.24
CA SER A 318 -5.47 -5.13 -0.86
C SER A 318 -6.26 -3.99 -0.20
N GLN A 319 -6.22 -3.88 1.14
CA GLN A 319 -6.94 -2.85 1.89
C GLN A 319 -6.30 -1.47 1.68
N LYS A 320 -4.97 -1.38 1.72
CA LYS A 320 -4.22 -0.15 1.44
C LYS A 320 -4.38 0.28 -0.02
N CYS A 321 -4.29 -0.64 -0.97
CA CYS A 321 -4.57 -0.41 -2.39
C CYS A 321 -5.98 0.17 -2.62
N HIS A 322 -7.01 -0.39 -1.96
CA HIS A 322 -8.36 0.15 -2.00
C HIS A 322 -8.43 1.57 -1.42
N GLY A 323 -7.80 1.81 -0.27
CA GLY A 323 -7.74 3.13 0.36
C GLY A 323 -7.05 4.19 -0.54
N ILE A 324 -5.92 3.82 -1.16
CA ILE A 324 -5.18 4.66 -2.11
C ILE A 324 -6.02 4.93 -3.35
N ALA A 325 -6.62 3.89 -3.95
CA ALA A 325 -7.48 4.04 -5.12
C ALA A 325 -8.68 4.95 -4.84
N ASN A 326 -9.25 4.89 -3.63
CA ASN A 326 -10.43 5.65 -3.23
C ASN A 326 -10.14 7.10 -2.81
N SER A 327 -8.94 7.41 -2.31
CA SER A 327 -8.67 8.73 -1.72
C SER A 327 -7.38 9.39 -2.18
N GLY A 328 -6.66 8.76 -3.10
CA GLY A 328 -5.28 9.07 -3.44
C GLY A 328 -4.32 8.60 -2.34
N PHE A 329 -3.03 8.81 -2.57
CA PHE A 329 -2.03 8.59 -1.53
C PHE A 329 -2.26 9.55 -0.35
N LYS A 330 -2.09 9.03 0.86
CA LYS A 330 -2.17 9.84 2.08
C LYS A 330 -0.78 10.04 2.65
N PHE A 331 -0.57 11.23 3.18
CA PHE A 331 0.60 11.54 3.97
C PHE A 331 0.36 11.04 5.39
N SER A 332 1.15 10.08 5.83
CA SER A 332 1.04 9.48 7.17
C SER A 332 2.17 9.93 8.11
N GLY A 333 2.99 10.89 7.66
CA GLY A 333 4.16 11.37 8.40
C GLY A 333 3.82 11.89 9.79
N LYS A 334 4.65 11.53 10.78
CA LYS A 334 4.47 11.83 12.21
C LYS A 334 4.26 13.32 12.50
N LEU A 335 4.84 14.21 11.70
CA LEU A 335 4.72 15.67 11.87
C LEU A 335 3.34 16.23 11.49
N ALA A 336 2.60 15.59 10.57
CA ALA A 336 1.33 16.12 10.10
C ALA A 336 0.16 15.87 11.09
N LEU A 337 0.37 14.99 12.07
CA LEU A 337 -0.64 14.56 13.03
C LEU A 337 -0.12 14.73 14.46
N GLU A 338 0.21 15.98 14.83
CA GLU A 338 0.42 16.34 16.24
C GLU A 338 -0.84 16.00 17.06
N GLY A 339 -0.91 14.78 17.60
CA GLY A 339 -1.98 14.32 18.49
C GLY A 339 -2.64 12.99 18.16
N GLN A 340 -2.41 12.41 16.99
CA GLN A 340 -2.85 11.05 16.66
C GLN A 340 -1.64 10.26 16.17
N ALA A 341 -1.19 9.30 17.00
CA ALA A 341 -0.16 8.36 16.59
C ALA A 341 -0.64 7.62 15.33
N SER A 342 -0.10 8.01 14.18
CA SER A 342 -0.22 7.25 12.95
C SER A 342 0.70 6.03 13.10
N PHE A 343 0.09 4.84 13.13
CA PHE A 343 0.75 3.59 13.55
C PHE A 343 1.50 2.85 12.43
N ASP A 344 1.65 3.41 11.23
CA ASP A 344 1.93 2.55 10.07
C ASP A 344 2.89 3.10 9.01
N THR A 345 3.66 4.14 9.33
CA THR A 345 4.78 4.55 8.46
C THR A 345 6.08 4.61 9.26
N ASP A 346 7.16 4.20 8.59
CA ASP A 346 8.51 4.37 9.10
C ASP A 346 8.79 5.85 9.44
N ASP A 347 9.90 6.09 10.13
CA ASP A 347 10.32 7.45 10.48
C ASP A 347 10.67 8.31 9.25
N GLY A 348 10.66 7.72 8.05
CA GLY A 348 11.03 8.37 6.81
C GLY A 348 12.52 8.72 6.79
N TYR A 349 13.40 7.73 6.62
CA TYR A 349 14.87 7.91 6.60
C TYR A 349 15.37 8.92 5.56
N PHE A 350 14.58 9.15 4.52
CA PHE A 350 14.86 10.04 3.40
C PHE A 350 13.84 11.18 3.33
N GLY A 351 13.22 11.50 4.47
CA GLY A 351 12.12 12.44 4.59
C GLY A 351 10.79 11.75 4.91
N SER A 352 9.99 12.41 5.72
CA SER A 352 8.59 12.07 5.96
C SER A 352 7.80 12.39 4.69
N GLY A 353 7.61 11.39 3.83
CA GLY A 353 6.94 11.53 2.54
C GLY A 353 6.26 10.23 2.08
N ILE A 354 5.87 10.19 0.82
CA ILE A 354 5.31 8.98 0.19
C ILE A 354 6.41 8.33 -0.62
N TYR A 355 6.71 7.07 -0.27
CA TYR A 355 7.81 6.31 -0.84
C TYR A 355 7.38 5.50 -2.05
N PHE A 356 8.26 5.48 -3.04
CA PHE A 356 8.13 4.76 -4.29
C PHE A 356 9.47 4.16 -4.70
N THR A 357 9.43 3.17 -5.58
CA THR A 357 10.64 2.59 -6.17
C THR A 357 10.44 2.27 -7.66
N ASN A 358 11.52 2.24 -8.42
CA ASN A 358 11.52 1.73 -9.79
C ASN A 358 11.58 0.19 -9.87
N SER A 359 11.74 -0.50 -8.73
CA SER A 359 11.92 -1.95 -8.64
C SER A 359 10.65 -2.66 -8.14
N ALA A 360 10.06 -3.51 -8.99
CA ALA A 360 8.94 -4.34 -8.57
C ALA A 360 9.37 -5.34 -7.49
N ARG A 361 10.59 -5.88 -7.59
CA ARG A 361 11.21 -6.76 -6.60
C ARG A 361 11.30 -6.12 -5.23
N TYR A 362 11.85 -4.90 -5.16
CA TYR A 362 11.98 -4.17 -3.90
C TYR A 362 10.60 -3.92 -3.26
N ALA A 363 9.63 -3.46 -4.05
CA ALA A 363 8.27 -3.26 -3.56
C ALA A 363 7.54 -4.57 -3.17
N GLY A 364 7.77 -5.65 -3.93
CA GLY A 364 7.07 -6.93 -3.82
C GLY A 364 7.62 -7.85 -2.75
N ASP A 365 8.93 -7.97 -2.64
CA ASP A 365 9.56 -8.93 -1.72
C ASP A 365 9.59 -8.41 -0.28
N ILE A 366 9.64 -7.09 -0.08
CA ILE A 366 9.84 -6.48 1.25
C ILE A 366 8.54 -5.86 1.77
N TYR A 367 7.84 -5.08 0.95
CA TYR A 367 6.73 -4.23 1.43
C TYR A 367 5.34 -4.72 1.03
N SER A 368 5.23 -5.69 0.13
CA SER A 368 3.94 -6.21 -0.32
C SER A 368 3.44 -7.34 0.58
N ARG A 369 2.11 -7.42 0.72
CA ARG A 369 1.40 -8.58 1.28
C ARG A 369 0.46 -9.19 0.25
N GLY A 370 0.94 -9.33 -0.97
CA GLY A 370 0.19 -9.91 -2.10
C GLY A 370 -0.36 -8.88 -3.09
N ASP A 371 -0.12 -7.59 -2.89
CA ASP A 371 -0.58 -6.52 -3.78
C ASP A 371 0.50 -5.46 -4.02
N LEU A 372 0.55 -4.93 -5.23
CA LEU A 372 1.35 -3.76 -5.59
C LEU A 372 0.46 -2.67 -6.18
N MET A 373 0.86 -1.42 -5.97
CA MET A 373 0.35 -0.27 -6.71
C MET A 373 1.45 0.27 -7.61
N MET A 374 1.17 0.42 -8.91
CA MET A 374 2.00 1.24 -9.80
C MET A 374 1.31 2.57 -10.05
N ALA A 375 2.01 3.64 -9.72
CA ALA A 375 1.52 5.01 -9.82
C ALA A 375 2.36 5.82 -10.81
N TRP A 376 1.74 6.81 -11.44
CA TRP A 376 2.47 7.86 -12.13
C TRP A 376 2.85 8.94 -11.13
N VAL A 377 4.15 9.21 -11.01
CA VAL A 377 4.70 10.15 -10.05
C VAL A 377 5.33 11.32 -10.78
N SER A 378 4.88 12.54 -10.48
CA SER A 378 5.35 13.80 -11.07
C SER A 378 6.30 14.55 -10.14
N MET A 379 7.40 15.05 -10.68
CA MET A 379 8.40 15.82 -9.92
C MET A 379 9.16 16.79 -10.82
N THR A 380 9.88 17.73 -10.20
CA THR A 380 10.95 18.49 -10.89
C THR A 380 12.25 17.71 -10.77
N GLU A 381 13.40 18.30 -11.11
CA GLU A 381 14.69 17.68 -10.75
C GLU A 381 14.75 17.52 -9.21
N PRO A 382 14.89 16.28 -8.70
CA PRO A 382 14.79 15.99 -7.26
C PRO A 382 16.09 16.36 -6.53
N PHE A 383 16.05 16.38 -5.21
CA PHE A 383 17.29 16.37 -4.41
C PHE A 383 17.89 14.96 -4.43
N PRO A 384 19.11 14.76 -4.95
CA PRO A 384 19.76 13.46 -4.98
C PRO A 384 20.38 13.15 -3.62
N ILE A 385 19.85 12.16 -2.89
CA ILE A 385 20.41 11.71 -1.61
C ILE A 385 21.53 10.71 -1.90
N VAL A 386 22.69 10.91 -1.28
CA VAL A 386 23.88 10.10 -1.54
C VAL A 386 24.53 9.64 -0.25
N GLY A 387 25.08 8.41 -0.25
CA GLY A 387 25.62 7.77 0.94
C GLY A 387 27.03 8.22 1.27
N ASP A 388 27.34 8.23 2.56
CA ASP A 388 28.70 8.37 3.10
C ASP A 388 28.84 7.54 4.39
N PRO A 389 30.06 7.28 4.88
CA PRO A 389 30.25 6.47 6.09
C PRO A 389 29.55 6.99 7.35
N SER A 390 29.24 8.28 7.43
CA SER A 390 28.49 8.90 8.53
C SER A 390 26.99 9.04 8.28
N GLN A 391 26.51 8.64 7.09
CA GLN A 391 25.09 8.72 6.69
C GLN A 391 24.51 10.12 6.89
N LEU A 392 25.27 11.16 6.52
CA LEU A 392 24.95 12.56 6.82
C LEU A 392 23.61 12.99 6.21
N ASP A 393 23.32 12.60 4.96
CA ASP A 393 22.05 12.97 4.33
C ASP A 393 20.86 12.28 5.02
N MET A 394 20.99 11.02 5.44
CA MET A 394 19.94 10.33 6.20
C MET A 394 19.70 11.00 7.56
N ALA A 395 20.78 11.33 8.28
CA ALA A 395 20.66 12.01 9.56
C ALA A 395 20.01 13.40 9.43
N LEU A 396 20.29 14.10 8.32
CA LEU A 396 19.71 15.40 8.02
C LEU A 396 18.23 15.35 7.63
N LEU A 397 17.81 14.27 6.96
CA LEU A 397 16.48 14.18 6.35
C LEU A 397 15.51 13.25 7.09
N SER A 398 16.00 12.44 8.01
CA SER A 398 15.16 11.54 8.80
C SER A 398 14.08 12.33 9.55
N CYS A 399 12.81 11.92 9.39
CA CYS A 399 11.64 12.61 9.91
C CYS A 399 11.37 14.01 9.35
N GLU A 400 12.17 14.53 8.43
CA GLU A 400 12.01 15.89 7.90
C GLU A 400 11.11 15.95 6.65
N GLY A 401 10.64 17.13 6.29
CA GLY A 401 9.87 17.33 5.05
C GLY A 401 10.75 17.35 3.80
N ALA A 402 10.25 18.02 2.76
CA ALA A 402 11.03 18.27 1.56
C ALA A 402 12.25 19.13 1.87
N TYR A 403 13.42 18.77 1.33
CA TYR A 403 14.64 19.54 1.52
C TYR A 403 14.58 20.85 0.71
N LYS A 404 14.75 22.00 1.37
CA LYS A 404 14.79 23.34 0.73
C LYS A 404 13.60 23.55 -0.24
N HIS A 405 13.87 23.87 -1.51
CA HIS A 405 12.87 24.11 -2.56
C HIS A 405 12.61 22.89 -3.45
N TYR A 406 13.18 21.73 -3.14
CA TYR A 406 12.93 20.51 -3.88
C TYR A 406 11.54 19.97 -3.55
N ASN A 407 10.89 19.32 -4.52
CA ASN A 407 9.58 18.71 -4.32
C ASN A 407 9.62 17.18 -4.24
N ALA A 408 10.80 16.59 -4.38
CA ALA A 408 11.04 15.16 -4.32
C ALA A 408 12.49 14.88 -3.94
N HIS A 409 12.73 13.71 -3.35
CA HIS A 409 14.05 13.15 -3.15
C HIS A 409 14.23 11.93 -4.05
N TYR A 410 15.45 11.72 -4.54
CA TYR A 410 15.84 10.56 -5.34
C TYR A 410 17.06 9.90 -4.71
N ILE A 411 16.96 8.59 -4.49
CA ILE A 411 17.94 7.84 -3.70
C ILE A 411 18.31 6.56 -4.45
N PRO A 412 19.46 6.50 -5.14
CA PRO A 412 20.03 5.22 -5.55
C PRO A 412 20.40 4.44 -4.29
N VAL A 413 19.87 3.23 -4.13
CA VAL A 413 20.01 2.46 -2.89
C VAL A 413 20.73 1.12 -3.07
N PHE A 414 21.35 0.68 -1.98
CA PHE A 414 22.00 -0.62 -1.85
C PHE A 414 21.65 -1.24 -0.49
N PRO A 415 21.41 -2.57 -0.40
CA PRO A 415 21.08 -3.24 0.87
C PRO A 415 22.27 -3.23 1.84
N MET A 416 22.03 -3.10 3.14
CA MET A 416 23.13 -2.97 4.13
C MET A 416 24.07 -4.19 4.19
N GLU A 417 23.55 -5.42 4.06
CA GLU A 417 24.27 -6.65 4.44
C GLU A 417 24.51 -7.65 3.29
N ASP A 418 24.54 -7.23 2.03
CA ASP A 418 24.46 -8.13 0.85
C ASP A 418 23.26 -9.11 0.92
N ASN A 419 22.31 -8.85 1.82
CA ASN A 419 21.08 -9.59 2.02
C ASN A 419 19.95 -8.86 1.32
N PHE A 420 19.53 -9.38 0.17
CA PHE A 420 18.54 -8.73 -0.68
C PHE A 420 17.09 -8.92 -0.22
N ASP A 421 16.88 -9.81 0.76
CA ASP A 421 15.62 -9.96 1.50
C ASP A 421 15.52 -9.00 2.70
N CYS A 422 16.55 -8.18 2.98
CA CYS A 422 16.48 -7.22 4.08
C CYS A 422 15.57 -6.04 3.72
N ALA A 423 14.94 -5.42 4.73
CA ALA A 423 14.15 -4.20 4.54
C ALA A 423 15.01 -2.92 4.57
N GLU A 424 16.30 -3.04 4.89
CA GLU A 424 17.17 -1.90 5.19
C GLU A 424 18.08 -1.57 4.01
N TYR A 425 17.71 -0.52 3.28
CA TYR A 425 18.42 -0.02 2.12
C TYR A 425 19.01 1.37 2.44
N TYR A 426 20.27 1.56 2.04
CA TYR A 426 21.02 2.77 2.28
C TYR A 426 21.36 3.47 0.96
N PRO A 427 21.49 4.81 0.97
CA PRO A 427 21.98 5.54 -0.19
C PRO A 427 23.35 5.00 -0.61
N CYS A 428 23.56 4.80 -1.91
CA CYS A 428 24.82 4.27 -2.42
C CYS A 428 26.01 5.16 -2.04
N LEU A 429 27.09 4.52 -1.59
CA LEU A 429 28.40 5.15 -1.41
C LEU A 429 29.01 5.53 -2.77
N ALA A 430 30.03 6.39 -2.77
CA ALA A 430 30.72 6.79 -3.99
C ALA A 430 31.32 5.56 -4.72
N GLY A 431 30.96 5.39 -5.99
CA GLY A 431 31.39 4.25 -6.82
C GLY A 431 30.61 2.95 -6.60
N GLN A 432 29.68 2.90 -5.64
CA GLN A 432 28.80 1.76 -5.44
C GLN A 432 27.69 1.76 -6.49
N MET A 433 27.46 0.61 -7.11
CA MET A 433 26.38 0.45 -8.09
C MET A 433 25.06 0.19 -7.36
N PRO A 434 24.00 0.97 -7.63
CA PRO A 434 22.69 0.77 -7.04
C PRO A 434 22.05 -0.54 -7.50
N VAL A 435 21.30 -1.15 -6.58
CA VAL A 435 20.48 -2.34 -6.84
C VAL A 435 19.10 -1.93 -7.33
N CYS A 436 18.56 -0.86 -6.76
CA CYS A 436 17.32 -0.21 -7.18
C CYS A 436 17.36 1.27 -6.76
N ASP A 437 16.28 2.00 -7.04
CA ASP A 437 16.13 3.39 -6.68
C ASP A 437 14.90 3.57 -5.80
N GLU A 438 15.00 4.46 -4.81
CA GLU A 438 13.88 4.99 -4.05
C GLU A 438 13.59 6.44 -4.43
N LEU A 439 12.32 6.82 -4.34
CA LEU A 439 11.83 8.16 -4.59
C LEU A 439 10.83 8.54 -3.51
N VAL A 440 11.00 9.74 -2.95
CA VAL A 440 10.10 10.29 -1.93
C VAL A 440 9.47 11.55 -2.48
N ILE A 441 8.13 11.62 -2.45
CA ILE A 441 7.37 12.84 -2.78
C ILE A 441 6.65 13.37 -1.54
N PHE A 442 6.37 14.67 -1.54
CA PHE A 442 5.85 15.36 -0.35
C PHE A 442 4.41 15.86 -0.50
N GLN A 443 3.81 15.67 -1.67
CA GLN A 443 2.42 16.03 -1.92
C GLN A 443 1.68 14.88 -2.59
N ARG A 444 0.49 14.54 -2.09
CA ARG A 444 -0.35 13.49 -2.70
C ARG A 444 -0.69 13.77 -4.18
N SER A 445 -0.78 15.03 -4.56
CA SER A 445 -1.06 15.46 -5.93
C SER A 445 0.10 15.18 -6.90
N GLN A 446 1.27 14.82 -6.38
CA GLN A 446 2.39 14.35 -7.20
C GLN A 446 2.25 12.89 -7.61
N ALA A 447 1.28 12.12 -7.12
CA ALA A 447 1.10 10.72 -7.50
C ALA A 447 -0.34 10.42 -7.94
N LEU A 448 -0.45 9.65 -9.02
CA LEU A 448 -1.70 9.14 -9.55
C LEU A 448 -1.69 7.60 -9.52
N PRO A 449 -2.41 6.94 -8.60
CA PRO A 449 -2.53 5.49 -8.62
C PRO A 449 -3.23 5.07 -9.92
N ARG A 450 -2.59 4.21 -10.70
CA ARG A 450 -3.09 3.84 -12.03
C ARG A 450 -3.25 2.35 -12.21
N TYR A 451 -2.34 1.54 -11.66
CA TYR A 451 -2.43 0.09 -11.79
C TYR A 451 -2.36 -0.59 -10.43
N TRP A 452 -3.37 -1.40 -10.13
CA TRP A 452 -3.38 -2.30 -8.99
C TRP A 452 -3.05 -3.71 -9.49
N ILE A 453 -1.96 -4.28 -8.99
CA ILE A 453 -1.49 -5.62 -9.32
C ILE A 453 -1.73 -6.52 -8.12
N GLU A 454 -2.53 -7.57 -8.30
CA GLU A 454 -2.62 -8.71 -7.38
C GLU A 454 -1.49 -9.69 -7.74
N LEU A 455 -0.71 -10.07 -6.74
CA LEU A 455 0.40 -11.01 -6.86
C LEU A 455 -0.07 -12.44 -6.55
N GLN A 456 0.60 -13.42 -7.14
CA GLN A 456 0.49 -14.83 -6.77
C GLN A 456 1.86 -15.38 -6.43
N VAL A 457 1.92 -16.29 -5.45
CA VAL A 457 3.16 -17.00 -5.14
C VAL A 457 3.56 -17.80 -6.36
N GLU A 458 4.73 -17.51 -6.91
CA GLU A 458 5.26 -18.27 -8.03
C GLU A 458 6.03 -19.45 -7.46
N HIS A 459 5.43 -20.64 -7.56
CA HIS A 459 6.11 -21.85 -7.12
C HIS A 459 7.42 -21.98 -7.92
N PRO A 460 8.57 -22.31 -7.30
CA PRO A 460 9.84 -22.47 -8.03
C PRO A 460 9.75 -23.47 -9.20
N ALA A 461 8.81 -24.42 -9.12
CA ALA A 461 8.50 -25.35 -10.21
C ALA A 461 7.81 -24.67 -11.42
N MET A 462 7.05 -23.60 -11.22
CA MET A 462 6.44 -22.80 -12.30
C MET A 462 7.43 -21.82 -12.95
N ALA A 463 8.51 -21.45 -12.24
CA ALA A 463 9.56 -20.58 -12.80
C ALA A 463 10.37 -21.27 -13.90
N ARG A 464 10.33 -22.62 -13.96
CA ARG A 464 10.72 -23.37 -15.14
C ARG A 464 9.44 -23.73 -15.87
N PRO A 465 9.19 -23.18 -17.07
CA PRO A 465 8.10 -23.69 -17.89
C PRO A 465 8.21 -25.21 -17.92
N SER A 466 7.13 -25.91 -17.57
CA SER A 466 7.12 -27.36 -17.69
C SER A 466 7.58 -27.70 -19.10
N GLN A 467 8.57 -28.58 -19.24
CA GLN A 467 9.02 -29.00 -20.58
C GLN A 467 7.89 -29.68 -21.36
N ALA A 468 6.86 -30.14 -20.66
CA ALA A 468 5.62 -30.66 -21.20
C ALA A 468 4.45 -29.98 -20.44
N PRO A 469 3.96 -28.83 -20.89
CA PRO A 469 2.79 -28.21 -20.29
C PRO A 469 1.61 -29.18 -20.43
N ALA A 470 0.86 -29.36 -19.34
CA ALA A 470 -0.29 -30.25 -19.31
C ALA A 470 -1.60 -29.45 -19.36
N PHE A 471 -1.61 -28.27 -18.75
CA PHE A 471 -2.79 -27.42 -18.59
C PHE A 471 -2.66 -26.08 -19.30
N VAL A 472 -3.81 -25.43 -19.54
CA VAL A 472 -3.89 -24.07 -20.12
C VAL A 472 -3.00 -23.08 -19.38
N GLU A 473 -2.96 -23.13 -18.05
CA GLU A 473 -2.14 -22.24 -17.23
C GLU A 473 -0.63 -22.41 -17.43
N ASP A 474 -0.17 -23.60 -17.88
CA ASP A 474 1.24 -23.85 -18.16
C ASP A 474 1.71 -23.20 -19.47
N LEU A 475 0.82 -23.14 -20.47
CA LEU A 475 1.15 -22.63 -21.81
C LEU A 475 1.12 -21.09 -21.91
N ILE A 476 0.28 -20.44 -21.09
CA ILE A 476 0.14 -18.98 -21.08
C ILE A 476 1.50 -18.29 -20.81
N PRO A 477 2.27 -18.65 -19.76
CA PRO A 477 3.60 -18.08 -19.52
C PRO A 477 4.57 -18.24 -20.69
N VAL A 478 4.56 -19.41 -21.35
CA VAL A 478 5.43 -19.68 -22.52
C VAL A 478 5.09 -18.73 -23.66
N LEU A 479 3.80 -18.58 -23.98
CA LEU A 479 3.36 -17.65 -25.03
C LEU A 479 3.68 -16.19 -24.70
N MET A 480 3.49 -15.79 -23.44
CA MET A 480 3.87 -14.44 -23.00
C MET A 480 5.36 -14.20 -23.19
N GLN A 481 6.20 -15.13 -22.75
CA GLN A 481 7.65 -15.05 -22.88
C GLN A 481 8.06 -14.92 -24.35
N VAL A 482 7.49 -15.72 -25.23
CA VAL A 482 7.75 -15.63 -26.68
C VAL A 482 7.28 -14.28 -27.25
N LEU A 483 6.13 -13.76 -26.84
CA LEU A 483 5.57 -12.48 -27.30
C LEU A 483 6.41 -11.25 -26.90
N GLN A 484 7.38 -11.43 -25.99
CA GLN A 484 8.30 -10.38 -25.54
C GLN A 484 9.59 -10.33 -26.37
N GLN A 485 9.88 -11.37 -27.14
CA GLN A 485 11.10 -11.42 -27.94
C GLN A 485 11.08 -10.34 -29.02
N GLN A 486 12.17 -9.57 -29.14
CA GLN A 486 12.24 -8.43 -30.06
C GLN A 486 11.98 -8.84 -31.52
N GLU A 487 12.42 -10.04 -31.90
CA GLU A 487 12.23 -10.59 -33.24
C GLU A 487 10.76 -10.94 -33.54
N VAL A 488 10.02 -11.44 -32.53
CA VAL A 488 8.58 -11.70 -32.62
C VAL A 488 7.81 -10.38 -32.66
N ASP A 489 8.25 -9.38 -31.89
CA ASP A 489 7.63 -8.06 -31.90
C ASP A 489 7.77 -7.34 -33.25
N ALA A 490 8.96 -7.43 -33.84
CA ALA A 490 9.21 -6.90 -35.19
C ALA A 490 8.35 -7.59 -36.26
N ASP A 491 7.94 -8.84 -36.04
CA ASP A 491 7.05 -9.59 -36.92
C ASP A 491 5.57 -9.51 -36.53
N LYS A 492 4.91 -8.46 -37.01
CA LYS A 492 3.48 -8.22 -36.80
C LYS A 492 2.58 -9.42 -37.16
N ARG A 493 2.96 -10.25 -38.14
CA ARG A 493 2.11 -11.40 -38.54
C ARG A 493 2.19 -12.50 -37.50
N LEU A 494 3.39 -12.90 -37.10
CA LEU A 494 3.59 -13.89 -36.06
C LEU A 494 2.98 -13.41 -34.74
N ARG A 495 3.27 -12.17 -34.34
CA ARG A 495 2.70 -11.55 -33.13
C ARG A 495 1.17 -11.64 -33.10
N ASN A 496 0.49 -11.34 -34.20
CA ASN A 496 -0.97 -11.43 -34.30
C ASN A 496 -1.49 -12.88 -34.22
N VAL A 497 -0.74 -13.87 -34.71
CA VAL A 497 -1.09 -15.28 -34.56
C VAL A 497 -0.99 -15.70 -33.10
N LEU A 498 0.14 -15.41 -32.46
CA LEU A 498 0.38 -15.75 -31.06
C LEU A 498 -0.61 -15.05 -30.13
N ASN A 499 -0.93 -13.77 -30.37
CA ASN A 499 -1.95 -13.05 -29.61
C ASN A 499 -3.34 -13.68 -29.73
N ARG A 500 -3.72 -14.21 -30.90
CA ARG A 500 -5.01 -14.90 -31.07
C ARG A 500 -5.06 -16.21 -30.28
N HIS A 501 -3.96 -16.96 -30.26
CA HIS A 501 -3.87 -18.17 -29.45
C HIS A 501 -3.89 -17.86 -27.96
N LEU A 502 -3.16 -16.84 -27.54
CA LEU A 502 -3.20 -16.34 -26.17
C LEU A 502 -4.61 -15.89 -25.77
N GLU A 503 -5.31 -15.15 -26.62
CA GLU A 503 -6.70 -14.73 -26.37
C GLU A 503 -7.65 -15.93 -26.20
N ARG A 504 -7.43 -17.02 -26.94
CA ARG A 504 -8.20 -18.26 -26.80
C ARG A 504 -7.91 -18.95 -25.47
N LEU A 505 -6.63 -19.11 -25.12
CA LEU A 505 -6.23 -19.73 -23.84
C LEU A 505 -6.79 -18.95 -22.64
N LEU A 506 -6.75 -17.62 -22.70
CA LEU A 506 -7.29 -16.76 -21.63
C LEU A 506 -8.81 -16.85 -21.44
N LYS A 507 -9.54 -17.49 -22.37
CA LYS A 507 -10.98 -17.73 -22.27
C LYS A 507 -11.30 -19.14 -21.74
N GLN A 508 -10.32 -20.03 -21.63
CA GLN A 508 -10.46 -21.40 -21.11
C GLN A 508 -10.28 -21.41 -19.59
N ALA A 509 -10.72 -22.47 -18.91
CA ALA A 509 -10.42 -22.62 -17.49
C ALA A 509 -8.93 -22.92 -17.33
N ARG A 510 -8.33 -22.44 -16.24
CA ARG A 510 -6.87 -22.55 -16.04
C ARG A 510 -6.40 -23.99 -15.90
N ASP A 511 -7.24 -24.83 -15.31
CA ASP A 511 -7.07 -26.25 -15.04
C ASP A 511 -7.56 -27.16 -16.18
N ASP A 512 -7.97 -26.61 -17.32
CA ASP A 512 -8.31 -27.42 -18.50
C ASP A 512 -7.03 -28.05 -19.09
N ASP A 513 -7.14 -29.32 -19.52
CA ASP A 513 -6.10 -30.00 -20.31
C ASP A 513 -5.86 -29.27 -21.64
N LEU A 514 -4.61 -29.25 -22.12
CA LEU A 514 -4.29 -28.65 -23.41
C LEU A 514 -4.90 -29.44 -24.59
N GLU A 515 -5.52 -28.71 -25.51
CA GLU A 515 -5.99 -29.27 -26.80
C GLU A 515 -4.78 -29.70 -27.66
N GLU A 516 -5.00 -30.65 -28.59
CA GLU A 516 -3.92 -31.20 -29.44
C GLU A 516 -3.18 -30.10 -30.24
N ASP A 517 -3.90 -29.09 -30.73
CA ASP A 517 -3.30 -27.97 -31.45
C ASP A 517 -2.52 -27.01 -30.53
N GLN A 518 -2.85 -26.96 -29.25
CA GLN A 518 -2.13 -26.19 -28.24
C GLN A 518 -0.82 -26.89 -27.84
N LEU A 519 -0.84 -28.21 -27.72
CA LEU A 519 0.35 -29.03 -27.54
C LEU A 519 1.28 -28.94 -28.76
N GLU A 520 0.73 -28.99 -29.98
CA GLU A 520 1.50 -28.81 -31.21
C GLU A 520 2.15 -27.43 -31.24
N MET A 521 1.39 -26.39 -30.92
CA MET A 521 1.90 -25.03 -30.82
C MET A 521 3.00 -24.91 -29.77
N HIS A 522 2.85 -25.52 -28.59
CA HIS A 522 3.91 -25.54 -27.59
C HIS A 522 5.21 -26.13 -28.15
N GLY A 523 5.11 -27.26 -28.86
CA GLY A 523 6.25 -27.87 -29.54
C GLY A 523 6.90 -26.92 -30.57
N GLN A 524 6.09 -26.16 -31.31
CA GLN A 524 6.57 -25.13 -32.23
C GLN A 524 7.22 -23.95 -31.49
N LEU A 525 6.64 -23.48 -30.38
CA LEU A 525 7.21 -22.38 -29.58
C LEU A 525 8.57 -22.76 -28.98
N ALA A 526 8.72 -23.99 -28.49
CA ALA A 526 9.98 -24.51 -27.97
C ALA A 526 11.09 -24.58 -29.03
N GLN A 527 10.73 -24.68 -30.31
CA GLN A 527 11.66 -24.70 -31.45
C GLN A 527 11.80 -23.34 -32.14
N LEU A 528 10.99 -22.34 -31.75
CA LEU A 528 10.94 -21.05 -32.42
C LEU A 528 12.26 -20.31 -32.34
N PHE A 529 13.01 -20.48 -31.25
CA PHE A 529 14.34 -19.90 -31.08
C PHE A 529 15.37 -21.02 -30.94
N ASN A 530 16.50 -20.87 -31.63
CA ASN A 530 17.62 -21.80 -31.49
C ASN A 530 18.49 -21.46 -30.26
N ALA A 531 19.54 -22.25 -30.03
CA ALA A 531 20.49 -22.04 -28.92
C ALA A 531 21.26 -20.71 -28.99
N GLN A 532 21.16 -19.95 -30.09
CA GLN A 532 21.74 -18.61 -30.26
C GLN A 532 20.68 -17.50 -30.19
N ASP A 533 19.48 -17.82 -29.70
CA ASP A 533 18.34 -16.90 -29.57
C ASP A 533 17.92 -16.24 -30.91
N LYS A 534 18.17 -16.94 -32.02
CA LYS A 534 17.71 -16.52 -33.35
C LYS A 534 16.44 -17.27 -33.71
N MET A 535 15.44 -16.53 -34.18
CA MET A 535 14.16 -17.07 -34.62
C MET A 535 14.33 -17.98 -35.85
N ASP A 536 13.87 -19.22 -35.73
CA ASP A 536 13.83 -20.20 -36.81
C ASP A 536 12.76 -19.82 -37.83
N LYS A 537 13.18 -19.53 -39.07
CA LYS A 537 12.29 -19.10 -40.14
C LYS A 537 11.29 -20.17 -40.56
N SER A 538 11.64 -21.45 -40.45
CA SER A 538 10.77 -22.55 -40.84
C SER A 538 9.64 -22.73 -39.82
N VAL A 539 9.98 -22.74 -38.52
CA VAL A 539 9.01 -22.83 -37.41
C VAL A 539 8.09 -21.61 -37.39
N ARG A 540 8.65 -20.41 -37.59
CA ARG A 540 7.88 -19.18 -37.79
C ARG A 540 6.85 -19.31 -38.92
N GLN A 541 7.22 -19.85 -40.07
CA GLN A 541 6.29 -20.01 -41.20
C GLN A 541 5.23 -21.08 -40.91
N ALA A 542 5.58 -22.14 -40.16
CA ALA A 542 4.62 -23.14 -39.71
C ALA A 542 3.55 -22.52 -38.79
N LEU A 543 3.96 -21.74 -37.78
CA LEU A 543 3.04 -21.03 -36.88
C LEU A 543 2.11 -20.08 -37.65
N ILE A 544 2.64 -19.30 -38.60
CA ILE A 544 1.84 -18.39 -39.43
C ILE A 544 0.88 -19.17 -40.35
N GLY A 545 1.36 -20.25 -40.96
CA GLY A 545 0.61 -21.08 -41.91
C GLY A 545 -0.53 -21.87 -41.26
N ALA A 546 -0.29 -22.48 -40.10
CA ALA A 546 -1.27 -23.26 -39.35
C ALA A 546 -2.50 -22.43 -38.97
N SER A 547 -2.33 -21.15 -38.65
CA SER A 547 -3.44 -20.26 -38.28
C SER A 547 -4.42 -19.97 -39.44
N SER A 548 -4.04 -20.27 -40.69
CA SER A 548 -4.90 -20.09 -41.86
C SER A 548 -5.95 -21.19 -42.01
N SER A 549 -5.73 -22.38 -41.44
CA SER A 549 -6.70 -23.48 -41.48
C SER A 549 -7.86 -23.25 -40.49
N LEU A 550 -7.61 -22.57 -39.37
CA LEU A 550 -8.62 -22.25 -38.36
C LEU A 550 -9.66 -21.20 -38.82
N ALA A 551 -9.36 -20.42 -39.86
CA ALA A 551 -10.32 -19.47 -40.43
C ALA A 551 -11.45 -20.14 -41.25
N GLY A 552 -11.41 -21.46 -41.41
CA GLY A 552 -12.31 -22.23 -42.26
C GLY A 552 -13.60 -22.74 -41.61
N VAL A 553 -13.86 -22.49 -40.32
CA VAL A 553 -15.17 -22.83 -39.73
C VAL A 553 -16.17 -21.74 -40.12
N PRO A 554 -17.14 -22.00 -41.02
CA PRO A 554 -18.14 -21.00 -41.34
C PRO A 554 -19.00 -20.80 -40.08
N VAL A 555 -18.87 -19.64 -39.46
CA VAL A 555 -19.92 -19.13 -38.58
C VAL A 555 -21.19 -19.12 -39.41
N GLN A 556 -22.18 -19.93 -39.04
CA GLN A 556 -23.50 -19.95 -39.68
C GLN A 556 -24.19 -18.60 -39.50
N ALA A 557 -23.80 -17.63 -40.31
CA ALA A 557 -24.48 -16.37 -40.53
C ALA A 557 -25.60 -16.60 -41.55
N SER A 558 -26.62 -17.37 -41.16
CA SER A 558 -27.80 -17.58 -42.00
C SER A 558 -29.04 -17.70 -41.13
N GLN A 559 -29.49 -16.58 -40.54
CA GLN A 559 -30.91 -16.37 -40.20
C GLN A 559 -31.34 -14.91 -39.87
N VAL A 560 -30.64 -13.86 -40.33
CA VAL A 560 -31.10 -12.46 -40.10
C VAL A 560 -31.26 -11.62 -41.37
N ALA A 561 -30.95 -12.15 -42.55
CA ALA A 561 -31.11 -11.42 -43.82
C ALA A 561 -32.45 -11.72 -44.52
N ALA A 562 -33.58 -11.52 -43.83
CA ALA A 562 -34.91 -11.55 -44.45
C ALA A 562 -35.94 -10.68 -43.71
N SER A 563 -35.60 -9.44 -43.37
CA SER A 563 -36.62 -8.48 -42.86
C SER A 563 -36.21 -7.01 -42.97
N VAL A 564 -35.53 -6.60 -44.04
CA VAL A 564 -35.31 -5.18 -44.35
C VAL A 564 -35.50 -4.92 -45.85
N THR A 565 -36.75 -4.94 -46.31
CA THR A 565 -37.18 -4.21 -47.52
C THR A 565 -38.70 -4.15 -47.59
N ARG A 566 -39.31 -3.21 -46.87
CA ARG A 566 -40.51 -2.43 -47.26
C ARG A 566 -41.00 -1.62 -46.07
N ALA A 567 -40.75 -0.32 -46.10
CA ALA A 567 -41.52 0.65 -45.32
C ALA A 567 -41.64 1.94 -46.13
N HIS A 568 -42.68 1.99 -46.97
CA HIS A 568 -43.34 3.23 -47.39
C HIS A 568 -44.82 2.90 -47.56
N ALA A 569 -45.62 3.26 -46.56
CA ALA A 569 -46.93 3.92 -46.67
C ALA A 569 -47.78 3.71 -45.40
N SER A 570 -48.31 4.84 -44.92
CA SER A 570 -49.66 5.00 -44.34
C SER A 570 -49.97 4.47 -42.93
N VAL A 571 -49.92 5.42 -41.99
CA VAL A 571 -51.02 5.86 -41.11
C VAL A 571 -51.92 4.80 -40.45
N GLY A 572 -51.85 4.78 -39.12
CA GLY A 572 -52.99 4.53 -38.23
C GLY A 572 -52.97 3.17 -37.54
N PHE A 573 -52.52 3.13 -36.28
CA PHE A 573 -53.10 2.36 -35.17
C PHE A 573 -52.21 2.49 -33.93
N PHE A 574 -52.34 3.61 -33.20
CA PHE A 574 -51.74 3.82 -31.88
C PHE A 574 -52.86 4.13 -30.88
N SER A 575 -53.62 3.11 -30.53
CA SER A 575 -54.54 3.11 -29.39
C SER A 575 -55.06 1.68 -29.22
N GLN A 576 -54.44 0.91 -28.31
CA GLN A 576 -54.93 -0.31 -27.63
C GLN A 576 -53.82 -1.36 -27.38
N LEU A 577 -52.75 -0.98 -26.66
CA LEU A 577 -51.92 -2.00 -25.99
C LEU A 577 -51.16 -1.43 -24.78
N LEU A 578 -51.88 -0.73 -23.91
CA LEU A 578 -51.35 -0.24 -22.63
C LEU A 578 -52.35 -0.42 -21.47
N LYS A 579 -53.08 -1.54 -21.48
CA LYS A 579 -53.89 -2.00 -20.34
C LYS A 579 -53.90 -3.52 -20.28
N GLY A 580 -52.99 -4.09 -19.49
CA GLY A 580 -53.07 -5.52 -19.11
C GLY A 580 -51.73 -6.22 -18.99
N ALA A 581 -50.94 -5.89 -17.95
CA ALA A 581 -49.90 -6.78 -17.43
C ALA A 581 -49.44 -6.33 -16.03
N VAL A 582 -50.39 -6.18 -15.11
CA VAL A 582 -50.13 -6.28 -13.66
C VAL A 582 -50.94 -7.48 -13.20
N SER A 583 -50.33 -8.67 -13.30
CA SER A 583 -50.77 -9.95 -12.70
C SER A 583 -50.05 -11.07 -13.45
N PHE A 584 -48.78 -11.35 -13.15
CA PHE A 584 -48.13 -12.64 -13.43
C PHE A 584 -46.72 -12.71 -12.81
N ILE A 585 -46.60 -12.40 -11.51
CA ILE A 585 -45.45 -12.81 -10.67
C ILE A 585 -46.00 -13.23 -9.31
N SER A 586 -46.56 -14.42 -9.27
CA SER A 586 -46.75 -15.23 -8.07
C SER A 586 -47.06 -16.64 -8.60
N VAL A 587 -46.40 -17.64 -8.04
CA VAL A 587 -46.39 -19.06 -8.48
C VAL A 587 -45.37 -19.40 -9.58
N GLN A 588 -44.09 -19.37 -9.21
CA GLN A 588 -43.12 -20.44 -9.53
C GLN A 588 -41.83 -20.23 -8.71
N ASN A 589 -41.89 -20.57 -7.41
CA ASN A 589 -40.71 -20.69 -6.55
C ASN A 589 -40.92 -21.77 -5.47
N SER A 590 -41.47 -22.90 -5.89
CA SER A 590 -41.56 -24.12 -5.10
C SER A 590 -41.51 -25.30 -6.08
N LEU A 591 -40.68 -26.30 -5.76
CA LEU A 591 -40.16 -27.38 -6.61
C LEU A 591 -38.97 -27.00 -7.52
N ILE A 592 -37.76 -27.04 -6.95
CA ILE A 592 -36.59 -27.83 -7.36
C ILE A 592 -35.56 -27.60 -6.24
N ARG A 593 -35.70 -28.30 -5.11
CA ARG A 593 -34.67 -28.35 -4.06
C ARG A 593 -34.88 -29.51 -3.08
N THR A 594 -35.00 -30.73 -3.60
CA THR A 594 -34.70 -31.93 -2.81
C THR A 594 -34.48 -33.12 -3.74
N GLN A 595 -33.22 -33.56 -3.85
CA GLN A 595 -32.69 -34.88 -4.25
C GLN A 595 -31.49 -34.75 -5.20
N ALA A 596 -30.30 -34.61 -4.62
CA ALA A 596 -29.10 -35.32 -5.08
C ALA A 596 -27.97 -35.16 -4.04
N MET A 597 -27.31 -36.27 -3.74
CA MET A 597 -26.04 -36.41 -3.02
C MET A 597 -26.05 -36.31 -1.49
N ARG A 598 -26.47 -37.44 -0.88
CA ARG A 598 -25.71 -38.02 0.24
C ARG A 598 -24.48 -38.72 -0.36
N SER A 599 -23.31 -38.15 -0.17
CA SER A 599 -22.04 -38.88 -0.24
C SER A 599 -21.14 -38.38 0.89
N ASP A 600 -20.68 -39.35 1.67
CA ASP A 600 -19.87 -39.26 2.88
C ASP A 600 -18.50 -38.58 2.61
N PRO A 601 -18.15 -37.47 3.28
CA PRO A 601 -16.89 -36.77 3.05
C PRO A 601 -15.68 -37.36 3.78
N PHE A 602 -15.80 -38.43 4.57
CA PHE A 602 -14.72 -38.85 5.49
C PHE A 602 -13.83 -40.02 5.03
N LYS A 603 -13.79 -40.36 3.74
CA LYS A 603 -12.99 -41.50 3.25
C LYS A 603 -11.89 -41.18 2.22
N LYS A 604 -11.45 -39.93 2.05
CA LYS A 604 -10.49 -39.59 0.97
C LYS A 604 -9.26 -38.78 1.36
N VAL A 605 -8.94 -38.63 2.65
CA VAL A 605 -7.73 -37.90 3.07
C VAL A 605 -6.48 -38.80 3.13
N SER A 606 -6.62 -40.13 3.18
CA SER A 606 -5.48 -41.06 3.22
C SER A 606 -4.85 -41.39 1.86
N ASP A 607 -5.49 -41.02 0.75
CA ASP A 607 -5.11 -41.48 -0.60
C ASP A 607 -4.31 -40.43 -1.40
N TRP A 608 -3.96 -39.29 -0.80
CA TRP A 608 -3.34 -38.15 -1.50
C TRP A 608 -1.81 -38.22 -1.66
N TYR A 609 -1.16 -39.33 -1.30
CA TYR A 609 0.31 -39.45 -1.33
C TYR A 609 0.79 -40.79 -1.90
N GLN A 610 0.50 -41.07 -3.18
CA GLN A 610 1.15 -42.15 -3.93
C GLN A 610 1.55 -41.72 -5.35
N GLY A 611 2.22 -40.57 -5.46
CA GLY A 611 3.02 -40.21 -6.64
C GLY A 611 4.44 -40.82 -6.59
N PRO A 612 5.20 -40.81 -7.70
CA PRO A 612 6.49 -41.49 -7.79
C PRO A 612 7.48 -40.94 -6.76
N ARG A 613 8.10 -41.85 -5.98
CA ARG A 613 9.16 -41.53 -5.02
C ARG A 613 10.47 -41.26 -5.76
N ASP A 614 10.61 -40.06 -6.29
CA ASP A 614 11.94 -39.46 -6.44
C ASP A 614 12.19 -38.68 -5.14
N ALA A 615 13.12 -39.18 -4.33
CA ALA A 615 13.37 -38.72 -2.96
C ALA A 615 13.87 -37.27 -2.94
N GLN A 616 12.94 -36.34 -2.79
CA GLN A 616 13.23 -34.96 -2.39
C GLN A 616 12.88 -34.86 -0.91
N GLU A 617 13.86 -34.54 -0.06
CA GLU A 617 13.70 -34.38 1.38
C GLU A 617 12.60 -33.35 1.67
N VAL A 618 11.43 -33.82 2.14
CA VAL A 618 10.36 -32.92 2.55
C VAL A 618 10.66 -32.49 3.99
N PRO A 619 10.83 -31.19 4.27
CA PRO A 619 11.07 -30.75 5.63
C PRO A 619 9.85 -31.02 6.51
N VAL A 620 10.07 -31.67 7.65
CA VAL A 620 9.03 -32.01 8.63
C VAL A 620 9.10 -31.03 9.80
N LEU A 621 7.95 -30.59 10.30
CA LEU A 621 7.90 -29.77 11.51
C LEU A 621 8.16 -30.61 12.75
N GLU A 622 9.22 -30.28 13.48
CA GLU A 622 9.50 -30.85 14.79
C GLU A 622 9.09 -29.87 15.89
N TRP A 623 8.32 -30.37 16.86
CA TRP A 623 7.82 -29.59 17.99
C TRP A 623 8.66 -29.81 19.24
N GLU A 624 8.86 -28.75 20.01
CA GLU A 624 9.54 -28.83 21.30
C GLU A 624 8.75 -29.78 22.22
N ARG A 625 9.43 -30.78 22.78
CA ARG A 625 8.78 -31.83 23.58
C ARG A 625 8.20 -31.26 24.87
N THR A 626 8.97 -30.40 25.54
CA THR A 626 8.59 -29.79 26.81
C THR A 626 8.15 -28.35 26.56
N PRO A 627 6.87 -28.01 26.77
CA PRO A 627 6.43 -26.62 26.65
C PRO A 627 7.05 -25.76 27.75
N CYS A 628 7.31 -24.49 27.43
CA CYS A 628 7.63 -23.48 28.42
C CYS A 628 6.32 -22.96 29.04
N ARG A 629 6.24 -22.92 30.37
CA ARG A 629 5.03 -22.48 31.08
C ARG A 629 4.99 -20.95 31.18
N GLU A 630 3.81 -20.40 30.88
CA GLU A 630 3.35 -19.03 31.14
C GLU A 630 4.44 -17.94 31.11
N ILE A 631 4.71 -17.44 29.92
CA ILE A 631 5.63 -16.33 29.67
C ILE A 631 4.93 -15.23 28.86
N THR A 632 5.43 -14.00 28.93
CA THR A 632 4.98 -12.91 28.05
C THR A 632 5.43 -13.17 26.61
N LEU A 633 4.81 -12.52 25.62
CA LEU A 633 5.21 -12.70 24.22
C LEU A 633 6.69 -12.33 23.99
N ARG A 634 7.16 -11.28 24.66
CA ARG A 634 8.56 -10.85 24.57
C ARG A 634 9.51 -11.91 25.12
N GLU A 635 9.16 -12.50 26.25
CA GLU A 635 9.93 -13.60 26.84
C GLU A 635 9.89 -14.84 25.95
N ALA A 636 8.76 -15.13 25.30
CA ALA A 636 8.62 -16.20 24.33
C ALA A 636 9.57 -16.02 23.14
N GLN A 637 9.63 -14.83 22.56
CA GLN A 637 10.56 -14.50 21.47
C GLN A 637 12.02 -14.68 21.90
N VAL A 638 12.37 -14.24 23.12
CA VAL A 638 13.71 -14.43 23.69
C VAL A 638 14.01 -15.89 23.96
N TYR A 639 13.04 -16.67 24.44
CA TYR A 639 13.19 -18.10 24.69
C TYR A 639 13.48 -18.87 23.40
N ALA A 640 12.68 -18.64 22.36
CA ALA A 640 12.86 -19.32 21.08
C ALA A 640 14.23 -19.03 20.45
N THR A 641 14.71 -17.79 20.53
CA THR A 641 16.02 -17.38 19.99
C THR A 641 17.22 -17.86 20.82
N ARG A 642 17.07 -18.05 22.13
CA ARG A 642 18.16 -18.49 23.03
C ARG A 642 18.45 -19.99 22.99
N SER A 643 17.53 -20.81 22.49
CA SER A 643 17.74 -22.25 22.33
C SER A 643 18.63 -22.53 21.09
N SER A 644 19.85 -22.02 21.14
CA SER A 644 20.72 -21.73 19.98
C SER A 644 21.50 -22.92 19.41
N SER A 645 21.02 -24.15 19.57
CA SER A 645 21.61 -25.34 18.92
C SER A 645 20.70 -25.97 17.87
N ALA A 646 19.50 -25.44 17.66
CA ALA A 646 18.41 -26.21 17.07
C ALA A 646 17.41 -25.41 16.21
N GLU A 647 17.67 -24.15 15.87
CA GLU A 647 16.77 -23.31 15.02
C GLU A 647 15.30 -23.28 15.51
N TRP A 648 15.09 -23.25 16.82
CA TRP A 648 13.74 -23.12 17.38
C TRP A 648 13.16 -21.73 17.09
N ARG A 649 11.87 -21.69 16.72
CA ARG A 649 11.11 -20.44 16.56
C ARG A 649 9.72 -20.55 17.18
N LEU A 650 9.06 -19.40 17.35
CA LEU A 650 7.63 -19.37 17.66
C LEU A 650 6.85 -19.95 16.47
N PRO A 651 5.83 -20.77 16.73
CA PRO A 651 4.94 -21.27 15.69
C PRO A 651 3.97 -20.18 15.23
N THR A 652 3.61 -20.23 13.95
CA THR A 652 2.51 -19.43 13.39
C THR A 652 1.17 -19.95 13.91
N VAL A 653 0.12 -19.14 13.78
CA VAL A 653 -1.22 -19.52 14.25
C VAL A 653 -1.73 -20.76 13.50
N TRP A 654 -1.37 -20.90 12.23
CA TRP A 654 -1.69 -22.02 11.37
C TRP A 654 -0.98 -23.31 11.79
N GLU A 655 0.29 -23.22 12.20
CA GLU A 655 1.03 -24.38 12.69
C GLU A 655 0.45 -24.90 14.00
N LEU A 656 0.05 -24.00 14.91
CA LEU A 656 -0.62 -24.40 16.15
C LEU A 656 -2.02 -24.97 15.89
N GLU A 657 -2.75 -24.45 14.90
CA GLU A 657 -4.03 -25.01 14.49
C GLU A 657 -3.85 -26.41 13.89
N ALA A 658 -2.83 -26.62 13.05
CA ALA A 658 -2.47 -27.94 12.54
C ALA A 658 -2.09 -28.90 13.67
N LEU A 659 -1.31 -28.44 14.65
CA LEU A 659 -0.97 -29.20 15.86
C LEU A 659 -2.23 -29.61 16.63
N TYR A 660 -3.21 -28.69 16.78
CA TYR A 660 -4.49 -29.00 17.39
C TYR A 660 -5.26 -30.05 16.60
N GLN A 661 -5.37 -29.91 15.27
CA GLN A 661 -6.11 -30.84 14.42
C GLN A 661 -5.51 -32.25 14.43
N GLN A 662 -4.19 -32.37 14.57
CA GLN A 662 -3.47 -33.64 14.56
C GLN A 662 -3.23 -34.23 15.96
N ARG A 663 -3.77 -33.61 17.02
CA ARG A 663 -3.49 -34.01 18.43
C ARG A 663 -3.77 -35.48 18.75
N ASP A 664 -4.78 -36.08 18.12
CA ASP A 664 -5.14 -37.48 18.33
C ASP A 664 -4.14 -38.44 17.67
N VAL A 665 -3.55 -38.03 16.53
CA VAL A 665 -2.55 -38.80 15.78
C VAL A 665 -1.17 -38.67 16.43
N LEU A 666 -0.85 -37.48 16.93
CA LEU A 666 0.42 -37.15 17.59
C LEU A 666 0.50 -37.65 19.04
N GLY A 667 -0.22 -38.73 19.38
CA GLY A 667 -0.49 -39.24 20.74
C GLY A 667 0.68 -39.39 21.71
N VAL A 668 1.92 -39.15 21.28
CA VAL A 668 3.14 -39.03 22.10
C VAL A 668 3.31 -37.64 22.75
N LEU A 669 2.80 -36.55 22.15
CA LEU A 669 2.96 -35.19 22.72
C LEU A 669 2.06 -34.91 23.94
N TYR A 670 1.00 -35.72 24.13
CA TYR A 670 -0.01 -35.54 25.19
C TYR A 670 0.11 -36.55 26.35
N GLN A 671 0.97 -37.57 26.26
CA GLN A 671 0.97 -38.70 27.21
C GLN A 671 1.92 -38.57 28.41
N GLN A 672 2.72 -37.51 28.53
CA GLN A 672 3.68 -37.38 29.64
C GLN A 672 3.32 -36.27 30.62
N GLY A 673 2.30 -36.51 31.46
CA GLY A 673 2.21 -35.95 32.83
C GLY A 673 2.24 -34.43 32.99
N VAL A 674 2.03 -33.65 31.93
CA VAL A 674 1.81 -32.21 31.99
C VAL A 674 0.31 -32.02 31.94
N ASP A 675 -0.30 -31.63 33.06
CA ASP A 675 -1.71 -31.22 33.10
C ASP A 675 -1.93 -30.11 32.06
N HIS A 676 -2.55 -30.45 30.93
CA HIS A 676 -2.84 -29.55 29.81
C HIS A 676 -4.10 -28.70 30.07
N GLU A 677 -4.32 -28.29 31.32
CA GLU A 677 -5.51 -27.53 31.71
C GLU A 677 -5.57 -26.18 30.99
N GLN A 678 -6.36 -26.09 29.92
CA GLN A 678 -6.89 -24.84 29.33
C GLN A 678 -5.85 -23.76 28.95
N GLU A 679 -4.63 -24.13 28.59
CA GLU A 679 -3.59 -23.14 28.30
C GLU A 679 -3.70 -22.58 26.87
N TRP A 680 -3.62 -21.25 26.78
CA TRP A 680 -3.42 -20.52 25.53
C TRP A 680 -1.95 -20.56 25.13
N TYR A 681 -1.67 -20.75 23.85
CA TYR A 681 -0.31 -20.82 23.31
C TYR A 681 0.00 -19.60 22.44
N TRP A 682 1.18 -19.02 22.64
CA TRP A 682 1.67 -17.90 21.84
C TRP A 682 1.96 -18.28 20.39
N SER A 683 1.58 -17.39 19.48
CA SER A 683 1.98 -17.43 18.08
C SER A 683 2.97 -16.31 17.72
N SER A 684 3.81 -16.56 16.71
CA SER A 684 4.57 -15.52 15.98
C SER A 684 3.71 -14.68 15.05
N THR A 685 2.48 -15.09 14.76
CA THR A 685 1.56 -14.32 13.91
C THR A 685 1.03 -13.11 14.67
N GLU A 686 1.39 -11.91 14.23
CA GLU A 686 0.90 -10.66 14.79
C GLU A 686 -0.51 -10.33 14.31
N ILE A 687 -1.25 -9.56 15.11
CA ILE A 687 -2.57 -9.05 14.73
C ILE A 687 -2.38 -7.68 14.08
N SER A 688 -2.72 -7.59 12.80
CA SER A 688 -2.65 -6.34 12.05
C SER A 688 -3.51 -5.25 12.72
N GLY A 689 -2.89 -4.10 13.00
CA GLY A 689 -3.54 -2.94 13.62
C GLY A 689 -3.60 -2.96 15.16
N TYR A 690 -3.09 -3.98 15.84
CA TYR A 690 -3.11 -4.10 17.30
C TYR A 690 -1.75 -4.61 17.84
N PRO A 691 -0.68 -3.79 17.84
CA PRO A 691 0.67 -4.21 18.23
C PRO A 691 0.78 -4.65 19.70
N GLU A 692 -0.18 -4.25 20.54
CA GLU A 692 -0.30 -4.71 21.91
C GLU A 692 -0.94 -6.10 22.04
N ARG A 693 -1.25 -6.77 20.92
CA ARG A 693 -1.86 -8.10 20.88
C ARG A 693 -1.16 -9.03 19.89
N SER A 694 -1.16 -10.32 20.20
CA SER A 694 -0.75 -11.37 19.27
C SER A 694 -1.78 -12.49 19.26
N TRP A 695 -1.81 -13.25 18.16
CA TRP A 695 -2.66 -14.43 18.06
C TRP A 695 -2.23 -15.47 19.09
N VAL A 696 -3.23 -16.08 19.72
CA VAL A 696 -3.08 -17.22 20.63
C VAL A 696 -4.09 -18.28 20.28
N ILE A 697 -3.79 -19.53 20.59
CA ILE A 697 -4.72 -20.64 20.41
C ILE A 697 -4.78 -21.48 21.67
N ASN A 698 -6.00 -21.82 22.06
CA ASN A 698 -6.25 -22.72 23.16
C ASN A 698 -6.22 -24.16 22.61
N LEU A 699 -5.19 -24.94 22.95
CA LEU A 699 -5.00 -26.28 22.38
C LEU A 699 -5.96 -27.35 22.95
N ASP A 700 -6.75 -27.02 23.97
CA ASP A 700 -7.84 -27.88 24.47
C ASP A 700 -9.09 -27.76 23.56
N SER A 701 -9.48 -26.52 23.25
CA SER A 701 -10.69 -26.22 22.47
C SER A 701 -10.47 -25.96 20.98
N GLY A 702 -9.22 -25.78 20.54
CA GLY A 702 -8.87 -25.34 19.19
C GLY A 702 -9.25 -23.88 18.92
N ARG A 703 -9.69 -23.14 19.94
CA ARG A 703 -10.16 -21.78 19.77
C ARG A 703 -8.98 -20.86 19.51
N VAL A 704 -9.01 -20.15 18.39
CA VAL A 704 -8.12 -19.04 18.10
C VAL A 704 -8.67 -17.75 18.71
N ALA A 705 -7.82 -16.99 19.40
CA ALA A 705 -8.15 -15.70 19.98
C ALA A 705 -6.91 -14.79 19.98
N TYR A 706 -7.00 -13.65 20.67
CA TYR A 706 -5.91 -12.72 20.84
C TYR A 706 -5.54 -12.57 22.31
N GLY A 707 -4.24 -12.53 22.60
CA GLY A 707 -3.69 -12.24 23.91
C GLY A 707 -3.01 -10.88 23.88
N THR A 708 -3.10 -10.09 24.96
CA THR A 708 -2.27 -8.90 25.11
C THR A 708 -0.82 -9.32 25.26
N VAL A 709 0.14 -8.67 24.61
CA VAL A 709 1.57 -9.09 24.62
C VAL A 709 2.19 -9.20 26.03
N SER A 710 1.58 -8.54 27.03
CA SER A 710 1.94 -8.60 28.44
C SER A 710 1.26 -9.72 29.25
N ALA A 711 0.30 -10.45 28.66
CA ALA A 711 -0.32 -11.61 29.29
C ALA A 711 0.69 -12.76 29.34
N ALA A 712 0.59 -13.60 30.37
CA ALA A 712 1.35 -14.82 30.41
C ALA A 712 0.55 -15.90 29.66
N ASN A 713 1.15 -16.50 28.64
CA ASN A 713 0.59 -17.65 27.91
C ASN A 713 1.71 -18.68 27.72
N SER A 714 1.33 -19.92 27.46
CA SER A 714 2.28 -21.01 27.24
C SER A 714 2.98 -20.89 25.89
N LEU A 715 4.16 -21.50 25.77
CA LEU A 715 4.93 -21.53 24.54
C LEU A 715 5.33 -22.98 24.23
N ARG A 716 5.21 -23.36 22.96
CA ARG A 716 5.83 -24.57 22.41
C ARG A 716 6.53 -24.18 21.12
N CYS A 717 7.85 -24.20 21.10
CA CYS A 717 8.59 -23.86 19.89
C CYS A 717 8.42 -24.93 18.81
N VAL A 718 8.63 -24.53 17.57
CA VAL A 718 8.69 -25.40 16.40
C VAL A 718 9.98 -25.15 15.63
N ARG A 719 10.50 -26.16 14.96
CA ARG A 719 11.63 -26.06 14.02
C ARG A 719 11.38 -26.92 12.79
N LEU A 720 12.11 -26.65 11.71
CA LEU A 720 12.15 -27.55 10.55
C LEU A 720 13.23 -28.60 10.77
N ARG A 721 12.90 -29.86 10.55
CA ARG A 721 13.85 -30.97 10.52
C ARG A 721 13.85 -31.55 9.10
N MET A 722 15.02 -31.62 8.49
CA MET A 722 15.21 -32.42 7.28
C MET A 722 15.22 -33.89 7.71
N GLU A 723 14.37 -34.72 7.11
CA GLU A 723 14.46 -36.17 7.29
C GLU A 723 15.80 -36.63 6.72
N THR A 724 16.71 -37.01 7.60
CA THR A 724 17.91 -37.77 7.22
C THR A 724 17.52 -39.22 7.10
N ASP A 725 17.86 -39.89 6.00
CA ASP A 725 17.62 -41.31 5.73
C ASP A 725 18.32 -42.21 6.78
N ASP A 726 17.74 -42.36 7.97
CA ASP A 726 18.18 -43.25 9.06
C ASP A 726 17.12 -44.32 9.42
#